data_AF-A0A354GGJ1-F1
#
_entry.id   AF-A0A354GGJ1-F1
#
_cell.length_a   1.000
_cell.length_b   1.000
_cell.length_c   1.000
_cell.angle_alpha   90.00
_cell.angle_beta   90.00
_cell.angle_gamma   90.00
#
_symmetry.space_group_name_H-M   'P 1'
#
loop_
_entity.id
_entity.type
_entity.pdbx_description
1 polymer ?
#
loop_
_entity_poly.entity_id
_entity_poly.type
_entity_poly.pdbx_seq_one_letter_code
_entity_poly.pdbx_strand_id
1 'polypeptide(L)'
;MKNTALLFKIALIFVILQENNVFAQIPDYYNSINVNQKGEELKNDLSVLISSTHTTFLSYTPGVWNALKQADLDPLDKNKVLLIYGYNDNDNTSINDRSRSKEDNGGNTGDWNREHTFPKSLGKPNLGTKGAGADAHHLRASDVKMNSNRQSTPFADGAGNAGNVSNGWYPGDEWKGDIARMMMYMYLRYGNQCSPEDVGTGKKTYHNEMMDIFLEWNAEDPVSMHEINRNIIISNIQGNRNPFIDNPAFATSIWGGPQAENRFNSNNGDNEAPSTPTSLSVQNITQTTADLSWTASSDNTGVIAYQIFNNSKQITTTSKTNFTVTNLTPNTRYTFFVRAIDAFGNASSNSIEVNLTTLEEVNPPAESAIVFQGFEKALNDTWKYVNSPVKCTNGSDIWDIVKNVGSINSANSDNHFFGVRDLDGNCGSADGGTIIFENVDISNYTDVSLSFAINVVGYDVSNGDSIIYEIFHDNKSQGIVPVTLGNTYNTNGWITIKKTIPNAVKSVNFAISVKQNGGSDYAGFDDIQLQGNEIKSTSNIIINEVDADTPGTDTQEFVELYDGGTGNTSLNGFVLVFYNGSNNQSYAAYDLDGQKTNNEGYFVIGNAGVPNVSSLTFNNNGLQNGADAVALYLGDATDYPNNSTISTENLIDAFVYDTNDADDVELKKLLNKDQPQVNENGAGNKNIHSSQRFENGSGGARNTESYVQAIPTPGKKNELEPQATKTIPIVEARTKSDGETVTVAGTLTVSDQFSGSAYLQDNTGGIAIFDKQVYGDGMFMIGDSIRVTGIRSSFNNQIQISSVTEVIKNGKSSISIKPKTITLSQLSSHPGELVRIKNPKFPDPGNIFFGNSNYTLTDKSGRADIRIDLDVKSIVGLGQPQSCNEIVGVISRFRDTYQILPRNRKDIACANNYEVPDIFIEVDKSKALDIATWNIEWFGDESNSPSAGSPNSDAIQKDSVKKVIQALNADIIAVQEIVDIPLFTEMINELPDYKFILSTATSYPNDSKEPKQHLGFIYNKNTVSVKDSKVLLESIHPYYNGGDESTLVNYPSNDKTRFYASGRLPFMITANITIDGNTKEFNLVNIHARANSRKDAQNRYDMRRYDIQILKDSLDTSYADKNIVLLGDYNDDVDETVADVTSTKSTYNSFIEDSENYNIVSSSLSD
;
A
#
# COMPACT_ATOMS: atom_id res chain seq x y z
N MET A 1 -59.28 8.97 -64.32
CA MET A 1 -58.89 7.88 -63.38
C MET A 1 -57.38 7.85 -63.30
N LYS A 2 -56.80 7.84 -62.09
CA LYS A 2 -55.36 8.03 -61.79
C LYS A 2 -54.86 9.47 -62.00
N ASN A 3 -55.12 10.37 -61.05
CA ASN A 3 -54.32 11.59 -60.83
C ASN A 3 -54.67 12.26 -59.49
N THR A 4 -54.48 11.52 -58.39
CA THR A 4 -54.60 12.06 -57.02
C THR A 4 -53.72 11.31 -56.01
N ALA A 5 -52.71 10.57 -56.49
CA ALA A 5 -51.81 9.76 -55.66
C ALA A 5 -50.33 10.20 -55.70
N LEU A 6 -49.99 11.28 -56.43
CA LEU A 6 -48.61 11.76 -56.54
C LEU A 6 -48.33 13.03 -55.70
N LEU A 7 -49.36 13.73 -55.22
CA LEU A 7 -49.22 14.91 -54.37
C LEU A 7 -49.25 14.61 -52.86
N PHE A 8 -49.55 13.38 -52.46
CA PHE A 8 -49.50 12.94 -51.05
C PHE A 8 -48.19 12.23 -50.67
N LYS A 9 -47.24 12.06 -51.61
CA LYS A 9 -45.90 11.51 -51.34
C LYS A 9 -44.79 12.57 -51.22
N ILE A 10 -45.11 13.86 -51.40
CA ILE A 10 -44.14 14.96 -51.28
C ILE A 10 -44.34 15.78 -49.98
N ALA A 11 -45.44 15.56 -49.24
CA ALA A 11 -45.69 16.22 -47.94
C ALA A 11 -45.45 15.30 -46.71
N LEU A 12 -44.88 14.11 -46.91
CA LEU A 12 -44.47 13.19 -45.84
C LEU A 12 -42.98 12.80 -45.96
N ILE A 13 -42.14 13.76 -46.39
CA ILE A 13 -40.67 13.70 -46.38
C ILE A 13 -40.15 15.07 -45.90
N PHE A 14 -40.78 15.66 -44.89
CA PHE A 14 -40.33 16.92 -44.27
C PHE A 14 -40.76 17.07 -42.80
N VAL A 15 -40.79 15.98 -42.04
CA VAL A 15 -40.72 15.97 -40.57
C VAL A 15 -40.02 14.66 -40.18
N ILE A 16 -39.05 14.73 -39.27
CA ILE A 16 -38.04 13.70 -38.89
C ILE A 16 -36.77 13.71 -39.77
N LEU A 17 -36.16 14.89 -39.90
CA LEU A 17 -34.75 15.03 -39.53
C LEU A 17 -34.78 15.71 -38.15
N GLN A 18 -34.97 14.93 -37.09
CA GLN A 18 -34.49 15.36 -35.79
C GLN A 18 -33.00 15.07 -35.81
N GLU A 19 -32.23 16.15 -35.90
CA GLU A 19 -30.81 16.19 -35.60
C GLU A 19 -30.58 15.44 -34.28
N ASN A 20 -30.02 14.24 -34.35
CA ASN A 20 -29.29 13.70 -33.22
C ASN A 20 -27.99 14.52 -33.17
N ASN A 21 -28.04 15.65 -32.47
CA ASN A 21 -26.86 16.33 -31.99
C ASN A 21 -26.20 15.38 -30.97
N VAL A 22 -25.19 14.63 -31.42
CA VAL A 22 -24.32 13.85 -30.56
C VAL A 22 -23.34 14.85 -29.94
N PHE A 23 -23.54 15.15 -28.65
CA PHE A 23 -22.72 16.08 -27.87
C PHE A 23 -21.29 15.53 -27.68
N ALA A 24 -20.29 16.42 -27.62
CA ALA A 24 -18.92 16.04 -27.26
C ALA A 24 -18.81 15.59 -25.79
N GLN A 25 -18.10 14.49 -25.51
CA GLN A 25 -17.98 13.97 -24.14
C GLN A 25 -16.79 14.62 -23.42
N ILE A 26 -17.09 15.34 -22.34
CA ILE A 26 -16.11 15.87 -21.40
C ILE A 26 -15.31 14.69 -20.80
N PRO A 27 -13.97 14.76 -20.65
CA PRO A 27 -13.19 13.67 -20.09
C PRO A 27 -13.70 13.26 -18.70
N ASP A 28 -13.68 11.95 -18.41
CA ASP A 28 -14.25 11.39 -17.16
C ASP A 28 -13.71 12.03 -15.88
N TYR A 29 -12.46 12.52 -15.92
CA TYR A 29 -11.82 13.24 -14.82
C TYR A 29 -12.64 14.47 -14.37
N TYR A 30 -13.41 15.09 -15.28
CA TYR A 30 -14.23 16.27 -15.02
C TYR A 30 -15.72 15.94 -14.85
N ASN A 31 -16.11 14.67 -14.65
CA ASN A 31 -17.52 14.27 -14.50
C ASN A 31 -18.22 14.93 -13.30
N SER A 32 -17.47 15.33 -12.26
CA SER A 32 -18.00 16.07 -11.12
C SER A 32 -18.14 17.57 -11.36
N ILE A 33 -17.65 18.08 -12.50
CA ILE A 33 -17.60 19.51 -12.80
C ILE A 33 -18.71 19.86 -13.78
N ASN A 34 -19.53 20.84 -13.42
CA ASN A 34 -20.44 21.45 -14.38
C ASN A 34 -19.68 22.49 -15.22
N VAL A 35 -19.17 22.06 -16.37
CA VAL A 35 -18.35 22.89 -17.28
C VAL A 35 -19.04 24.14 -17.84
N ASN A 36 -20.35 24.28 -17.63
CA ASN A 36 -21.11 25.47 -18.02
C ASN A 36 -21.15 26.56 -16.93
N GLN A 37 -20.69 26.25 -15.71
CA GLN A 37 -20.51 27.24 -14.65
C GLN A 37 -19.41 28.23 -15.00
N LYS A 38 -19.41 29.36 -14.31
CA LYS A 38 -18.48 30.47 -14.53
C LYS A 38 -18.08 31.10 -13.20
N GLY A 39 -17.02 31.90 -13.24
CA GLY A 39 -16.55 32.66 -12.08
C GLY A 39 -16.15 31.76 -10.91
N GLU A 40 -16.46 32.23 -9.70
CA GLU A 40 -15.99 31.63 -8.45
C GLU A 40 -16.51 30.20 -8.22
N GLU A 41 -17.71 29.85 -8.71
CA GLU A 41 -18.24 28.48 -8.60
C GLU A 41 -17.37 27.48 -9.36
N LEU A 42 -17.10 27.77 -10.65
CA LEU A 42 -16.25 26.89 -11.48
C LEU A 42 -14.83 26.80 -10.92
N LYS A 43 -14.29 27.93 -10.42
CA LYS A 43 -12.96 27.97 -9.79
C LYS A 43 -12.91 27.09 -8.55
N ASN A 44 -13.91 27.16 -7.67
CA ASN A 44 -13.96 26.35 -6.46
C ASN A 44 -14.10 24.85 -6.78
N ASP A 45 -14.96 24.49 -7.72
CA ASP A 45 -15.17 23.09 -8.09
C ASP A 45 -13.90 22.48 -8.71
N LEU A 46 -13.23 23.23 -9.61
CA LEU A 46 -11.95 22.80 -10.17
C LEU A 46 -10.85 22.73 -9.11
N SER A 47 -10.80 23.67 -8.17
CA SER A 47 -9.84 23.65 -7.05
C SER A 47 -10.04 22.43 -6.14
N VAL A 48 -11.30 22.09 -5.83
CA VAL A 48 -11.65 20.88 -5.06
C VAL A 48 -11.26 19.62 -5.83
N LEU A 49 -11.54 19.56 -7.13
CA LEU A 49 -11.19 18.41 -7.96
C LEU A 49 -9.68 18.18 -7.97
N ILE A 50 -8.87 19.18 -8.33
CA ILE A 50 -7.41 19.00 -8.40
C ILE A 50 -6.75 18.80 -7.04
N SER A 51 -7.41 19.22 -5.95
CA SER A 51 -6.92 18.98 -4.60
C SER A 51 -7.24 17.56 -4.12
N SER A 52 -8.44 17.07 -4.39
CA SER A 52 -8.90 15.74 -3.98
C SER A 52 -8.28 14.60 -4.80
N THR A 53 -7.95 14.85 -6.07
CA THR A 53 -7.29 13.86 -6.93
C THR A 53 -5.76 13.85 -6.79
N HIS A 54 -5.15 14.81 -6.10
CA HIS A 54 -3.70 14.81 -5.85
C HIS A 54 -3.37 13.80 -4.74
N THR A 55 -3.27 12.53 -5.12
CA THR A 55 -3.08 11.41 -4.20
C THR A 55 -1.61 11.09 -3.91
N THR A 56 -0.68 11.55 -4.74
CA THR A 56 0.76 11.22 -4.60
C THR A 56 1.61 12.49 -4.53
N PHE A 57 2.20 12.76 -3.36
CA PHE A 57 3.09 13.91 -3.15
C PHE A 57 4.55 13.52 -3.39
N LEU A 58 5.20 14.20 -4.34
CA LEU A 58 6.58 13.90 -4.69
C LEU A 58 7.57 14.43 -3.63
N SER A 59 8.60 13.63 -3.35
CA SER A 59 9.80 14.14 -2.69
C SER A 59 10.57 15.04 -3.65
N TYR A 60 11.11 16.15 -3.15
CA TYR A 60 11.89 17.06 -3.99
C TYR A 60 13.08 16.36 -4.65
N THR A 61 13.76 15.49 -3.91
CA THR A 61 14.77 14.56 -4.41
C THR A 61 14.49 13.16 -3.83
N PRO A 62 14.49 12.08 -4.65
CA PRO A 62 14.66 12.06 -6.10
C PRO A 62 13.36 12.28 -6.88
N GLY A 63 12.20 12.41 -6.22
CA GLY A 63 10.87 12.35 -6.86
C GLY A 63 10.69 13.31 -8.04
N VAL A 64 10.92 14.61 -7.83
CA VAL A 64 10.78 15.61 -8.91
C VAL A 64 11.76 15.33 -10.06
N TRP A 65 13.01 14.96 -9.78
CA TRP A 65 13.97 14.63 -10.86
C TRP A 65 13.44 13.51 -11.75
N ASN A 66 12.92 12.45 -11.13
CA ASN A 66 12.38 11.31 -11.85
C ASN A 66 11.12 11.69 -12.64
N ALA A 67 10.30 12.60 -12.12
CA ALA A 67 9.13 13.11 -12.83
C ALA A 67 9.52 13.92 -14.07
N LEU A 68 10.46 14.87 -13.95
CA LEU A 68 10.87 15.72 -15.08
C LEU A 68 11.59 14.94 -16.18
N LYS A 69 12.39 13.92 -15.84
CA LYS A 69 13.00 13.00 -16.82
C LYS A 69 11.97 12.25 -17.67
N GLN A 70 10.71 12.21 -17.26
CA GLN A 70 9.61 11.60 -18.01
C GLN A 70 8.73 12.67 -18.66
N ALA A 71 8.35 13.69 -17.90
CA ALA A 71 7.34 14.66 -18.28
C ALA A 71 7.88 15.74 -19.25
N ASP A 72 9.17 16.10 -19.14
CA ASP A 72 9.81 17.12 -19.98
C ASP A 72 10.56 16.50 -21.18
N LEU A 73 10.37 15.22 -21.53
CA LEU A 73 11.09 14.58 -22.63
C LEU A 73 10.93 15.35 -23.96
N ASP A 74 12.04 15.48 -24.70
CA ASP A 74 12.03 16.04 -26.04
C ASP A 74 11.31 15.07 -27.00
N PRO A 75 10.23 15.51 -27.67
CA PRO A 75 9.50 14.67 -28.62
C PRO A 75 10.36 14.22 -29.81
N LEU A 76 11.43 14.95 -30.15
CA LEU A 76 12.34 14.64 -31.25
C LEU A 76 13.53 13.76 -30.81
N ASP A 77 13.95 13.83 -29.55
CA ASP A 77 15.02 13.01 -28.98
C ASP A 77 14.71 12.58 -27.55
N LYS A 78 14.25 11.33 -27.39
CA LYS A 78 13.81 10.77 -26.09
C LYS A 78 14.94 10.55 -25.08
N ASN A 79 16.19 10.78 -25.46
CA ASN A 79 17.31 10.80 -24.51
C ASN A 79 17.52 12.19 -23.90
N LYS A 80 16.79 13.20 -24.39
CA LYS A 80 16.85 14.57 -23.92
C LYS A 80 15.54 15.00 -23.25
N VAL A 81 15.64 16.02 -22.42
CA VAL A 81 14.52 16.82 -21.92
C VAL A 81 14.55 18.19 -22.59
N LEU A 82 13.38 18.76 -22.84
CA LEU A 82 13.23 20.16 -23.21
C LEU A 82 13.54 21.03 -21.99
N LEU A 83 14.30 22.09 -22.23
CA LEU A 83 14.65 23.06 -21.22
C LEU A 83 13.72 24.26 -21.34
N ILE A 84 12.96 24.55 -20.29
CA ILE A 84 12.12 25.75 -20.23
C ILE A 84 13.02 26.98 -20.47
N TYR A 85 12.54 27.93 -21.28
CA TYR A 85 13.29 29.09 -21.78
C TYR A 85 14.36 28.82 -22.86
N GLY A 86 14.65 27.57 -23.19
CA GLY A 86 15.59 27.19 -24.24
C GLY A 86 15.00 27.41 -25.64
N TYR A 87 15.86 27.70 -26.64
CA TYR A 87 15.43 28.00 -28.01
C TYR A 87 16.46 27.69 -29.11
N ASN A 88 17.71 27.35 -28.78
CA ASN A 88 18.74 27.10 -29.80
C ASN A 88 19.78 26.07 -29.34
N ASP A 89 19.86 24.93 -30.04
CA ASP A 89 20.85 23.89 -29.77
C ASP A 89 22.15 24.04 -30.61
N ASN A 90 22.27 25.08 -31.44
CA ASN A 90 23.28 25.16 -32.53
C ASN A 90 24.23 26.36 -32.47
N ASP A 91 24.35 27.07 -31.35
CA ASP A 91 25.19 28.28 -31.21
C ASP A 91 26.44 28.11 -30.33
N ASN A 92 26.78 26.87 -29.98
CA ASN A 92 27.93 26.53 -29.12
C ASN A 92 27.87 27.12 -27.70
N THR A 93 26.69 27.52 -27.21
CA THR A 93 26.49 27.92 -25.81
C THR A 93 25.40 27.06 -25.19
N SER A 94 25.70 26.48 -24.03
CA SER A 94 24.73 25.63 -23.32
C SER A 94 23.56 26.41 -22.70
N ILE A 95 23.69 27.73 -22.55
CA ILE A 95 22.75 28.52 -21.73
C ILE A 95 21.34 28.51 -22.34
N ASN A 96 21.23 28.55 -23.66
CA ASN A 96 19.98 28.67 -24.41
C ASN A 96 19.66 27.42 -25.24
N ASP A 97 20.35 26.31 -24.96
CA ASP A 97 19.99 24.98 -25.47
C ASP A 97 18.49 24.77 -25.25
N ARG A 98 17.79 24.39 -26.32
CA ARG A 98 16.39 23.99 -26.27
C ARG A 98 16.22 22.61 -25.65
N SER A 99 17.20 21.74 -25.80
CA SER A 99 17.15 20.36 -25.30
C SER A 99 18.49 19.90 -24.72
N ARG A 100 18.44 19.03 -23.69
CA ARG A 100 19.65 18.45 -23.09
C ARG A 100 19.44 17.02 -22.66
N SER A 101 20.49 16.21 -22.68
CA SER A 101 20.47 14.84 -22.13
C SER A 101 19.75 14.82 -20.79
N LYS A 102 18.79 13.91 -20.66
CA LYS A 102 18.03 13.73 -19.42
C LYS A 102 18.91 13.29 -18.24
N GLU A 103 20.12 12.78 -18.52
CA GLU A 103 21.09 12.37 -17.51
C GLU A 103 22.08 13.47 -17.12
N ASP A 104 22.15 14.58 -17.88
CA ASP A 104 23.02 15.73 -17.58
C ASP A 104 22.32 16.68 -16.60
N ASN A 105 21.83 16.14 -15.47
CA ASN A 105 21.02 16.85 -14.49
C ASN A 105 21.80 17.06 -13.18
N GLY A 106 21.80 18.27 -12.64
CA GLY A 106 22.67 18.59 -11.52
C GLY A 106 22.74 20.07 -11.18
N GLY A 107 23.96 20.54 -10.93
CA GLY A 107 24.25 21.92 -10.53
C GLY A 107 25.49 22.50 -11.21
N ASN A 108 26.15 21.75 -12.10
CA ASN A 108 27.31 22.23 -12.84
C ASN A 108 26.87 23.07 -14.05
N THR A 109 27.81 23.84 -14.59
CA THR A 109 27.62 24.53 -15.87
C THR A 109 27.37 23.51 -16.97
N GLY A 110 26.29 23.69 -17.73
CA GLY A 110 25.90 22.72 -18.76
C GLY A 110 25.06 21.57 -18.25
N ASP A 111 24.77 21.47 -16.95
CA ASP A 111 23.70 20.61 -16.43
C ASP A 111 22.35 21.33 -16.53
N TRP A 112 21.25 20.58 -16.53
CA TRP A 112 19.93 21.14 -16.24
C TRP A 112 19.54 20.94 -14.76
N ASN A 113 18.74 21.86 -14.24
CA ASN A 113 18.18 21.80 -12.89
C ASN A 113 16.65 21.95 -12.90
N ARG A 114 16.05 21.81 -11.70
CA ARG A 114 14.62 22.05 -11.49
C ARG A 114 14.38 23.54 -11.37
N GLU A 115 13.74 24.10 -12.37
CA GLU A 115 13.24 25.47 -12.36
C GLU A 115 11.92 25.56 -11.62
N HIS A 116 11.89 26.47 -10.65
CA HIS A 116 10.67 26.87 -9.97
C HIS A 116 10.06 28.04 -10.73
N THR A 117 9.27 27.73 -11.77
CA THR A 117 8.60 28.76 -12.61
C THR A 117 7.76 29.71 -11.78
N PHE A 118 7.15 29.23 -10.67
CA PHE A 118 6.76 30.04 -9.53
C PHE A 118 7.89 30.02 -8.49
N PRO A 119 8.66 31.11 -8.28
CA PRO A 119 9.83 31.08 -7.41
C PRO A 119 9.46 30.82 -5.95
N LYS A 120 10.21 29.91 -5.31
CA LYS A 120 10.00 29.57 -3.89
C LYS A 120 9.95 30.79 -2.98
N SER A 121 10.84 31.75 -3.22
CA SER A 121 11.00 33.00 -2.46
C SER A 121 9.80 33.94 -2.54
N LEU A 122 8.97 33.81 -3.57
CA LEU A 122 7.81 34.67 -3.79
C LEU A 122 6.52 34.05 -3.27
N GLY A 123 6.53 32.76 -2.91
CA GLY A 123 5.40 32.12 -2.25
C GLY A 123 5.17 32.69 -0.85
N LYS A 124 3.90 32.79 -0.44
CA LYS A 124 3.49 33.34 0.87
C LYS A 124 2.55 32.39 1.62
N PRO A 125 3.06 31.44 2.44
CA PRO A 125 4.46 31.27 2.82
C PRO A 125 5.35 30.68 1.73
N ASN A 126 6.68 30.77 1.91
CA ASN A 126 7.69 30.26 0.97
C ASN A 126 7.37 28.81 0.58
N LEU A 127 7.51 28.47 -0.72
CA LEU A 127 7.06 27.16 -1.22
C LEU A 127 7.88 25.98 -0.69
N GLY A 128 9.11 26.22 -0.19
CA GLY A 128 9.96 25.17 0.37
C GLY A 128 10.31 24.07 -0.64
N THR A 129 10.39 22.83 -0.18
CA THR A 129 10.71 21.61 -0.97
C THR A 129 9.67 20.50 -0.77
N LYS A 130 8.47 20.86 -0.32
CA LYS A 130 7.32 19.97 -0.14
C LYS A 130 6.06 20.71 -0.59
N GLY A 131 4.96 20.00 -0.82
CA GLY A 131 3.71 20.60 -1.29
C GLY A 131 3.94 21.39 -2.58
N ALA A 132 3.57 22.67 -2.60
CA ALA A 132 3.75 23.56 -3.75
C ALA A 132 5.18 23.59 -4.28
N GLY A 133 6.20 23.56 -3.42
CA GLY A 133 7.61 23.59 -3.83
C GLY A 133 8.13 22.29 -4.44
N ALA A 134 7.33 21.22 -4.42
CA ALA A 134 7.63 19.93 -5.04
C ALA A 134 6.55 19.49 -6.06
N ASP A 135 5.60 20.37 -6.43
CA ASP A 135 4.56 20.05 -7.39
C ASP A 135 5.13 20.07 -8.83
N ALA A 136 5.13 18.91 -9.47
CA ALA A 136 5.64 18.73 -10.80
C ALA A 136 4.86 19.52 -11.85
N HIS A 137 3.62 19.96 -11.60
CA HIS A 137 2.84 20.75 -12.56
C HIS A 137 3.46 22.10 -12.88
N HIS A 138 4.26 22.70 -11.99
CA HIS A 138 4.97 23.96 -12.28
C HIS A 138 6.50 23.79 -12.40
N LEU A 139 7.07 22.72 -11.85
CA LEU A 139 8.50 22.46 -11.95
C LEU A 139 8.86 22.03 -13.38
N ARG A 140 9.95 22.57 -13.91
CA ARG A 140 10.45 22.28 -15.26
C ARG A 140 11.95 22.05 -15.28
N ALA A 141 12.46 21.28 -16.22
CA ALA A 141 13.88 21.22 -16.51
C ALA A 141 14.32 22.56 -17.12
N SER A 142 15.41 23.16 -16.63
CA SER A 142 16.02 24.38 -17.18
C SER A 142 17.53 24.25 -17.17
N ASP A 143 18.24 24.86 -18.11
CA ASP A 143 19.68 25.06 -17.97
C ASP A 143 19.99 25.79 -16.66
N VAL A 144 21.01 25.33 -15.92
CA VAL A 144 21.39 25.88 -14.61
C VAL A 144 21.69 27.39 -14.70
N LYS A 145 22.37 27.84 -15.75
CA LYS A 145 22.74 29.24 -15.92
C LYS A 145 21.54 30.07 -16.39
N MET A 146 20.69 29.53 -17.26
CA MET A 146 19.44 30.20 -17.65
C MET A 146 18.50 30.41 -16.47
N ASN A 147 18.29 29.38 -15.65
CA ASN A 147 17.54 29.47 -14.41
C ASN A 147 18.15 30.55 -13.49
N SER A 148 19.47 30.54 -13.31
CA SER A 148 20.18 31.58 -12.55
C SER A 148 20.05 32.99 -13.15
N ASN A 149 19.81 33.14 -14.45
CA ASN A 149 19.57 34.44 -15.07
C ASN A 149 18.14 34.92 -14.80
N ARG A 150 17.16 34.00 -14.83
CA ARG A 150 15.74 34.28 -14.53
C ARG A 150 15.53 34.66 -13.07
N GLN A 151 16.18 33.97 -12.13
CA GLN A 151 16.09 34.19 -10.68
C GLN A 151 14.64 34.22 -10.17
N SER A 152 14.26 35.21 -9.37
CA SER A 152 12.89 35.48 -8.93
C SER A 152 12.27 36.66 -9.70
N THR A 153 12.78 36.98 -10.90
CA THR A 153 12.25 38.11 -11.69
C THR A 153 10.81 37.80 -12.12
N PRO A 154 9.85 38.72 -11.91
CA PRO A 154 8.48 38.54 -12.39
C PRO A 154 8.41 38.46 -13.92
N PHE A 155 7.45 37.69 -14.43
CA PHE A 155 7.19 37.58 -15.85
C PHE A 155 6.63 38.89 -16.41
N ALA A 156 7.10 39.27 -17.60
CA ALA A 156 6.71 40.48 -18.28
C ALA A 156 6.50 40.22 -19.77
N ASP A 157 5.58 40.99 -20.35
CA ASP A 157 5.24 40.88 -21.77
C ASP A 157 6.42 41.24 -22.69
N GLY A 158 6.48 40.59 -23.85
CA GLY A 158 7.63 40.64 -24.76
C GLY A 158 7.41 39.85 -26.04
N ALA A 159 8.46 39.69 -26.85
CA ALA A 159 8.44 38.91 -28.08
C ALA A 159 9.82 38.33 -28.40
N GLY A 160 9.85 37.19 -29.09
CA GLY A 160 11.07 36.49 -29.51
C GLY A 160 11.58 35.49 -28.47
N ASN A 161 12.89 35.47 -28.27
CA ASN A 161 13.55 34.49 -27.41
C ASN A 161 13.52 34.89 -25.93
N ALA A 162 13.70 33.93 -25.02
CA ALA A 162 13.66 34.16 -23.60
C ALA A 162 14.76 35.12 -23.10
N GLY A 163 14.44 36.01 -22.16
CA GLY A 163 15.41 36.94 -21.58
C GLY A 163 14.80 38.11 -20.80
N ASN A 164 15.66 39.01 -20.33
CA ASN A 164 15.26 40.24 -19.65
C ASN A 164 14.61 41.25 -20.62
N VAL A 165 13.46 41.79 -20.23
CA VAL A 165 12.77 42.90 -20.89
C VAL A 165 12.59 44.05 -19.91
N SER A 166 12.10 45.21 -20.37
CA SER A 166 12.09 46.45 -19.58
C SER A 166 11.42 46.36 -18.20
N ASN A 167 10.47 45.43 -18.02
CA ASN A 167 9.68 45.29 -16.79
C ASN A 167 9.76 43.90 -16.15
N GLY A 168 10.69 43.04 -16.57
CA GLY A 168 10.80 41.69 -16.00
C GLY A 168 11.45 40.69 -16.94
N TRP A 169 11.03 39.43 -16.84
CA TRP A 169 11.53 38.33 -17.66
C TRP A 169 10.49 37.88 -18.69
N TYR A 170 10.87 37.82 -19.96
CA TYR A 170 10.05 37.22 -21.01
C TYR A 170 10.45 35.74 -21.17
N PRO A 171 9.52 34.78 -21.07
CA PRO A 171 9.85 33.35 -21.16
C PRO A 171 10.16 32.86 -22.58
N GLY A 172 9.90 33.68 -23.60
CA GLY A 172 10.03 33.32 -25.01
C GLY A 172 8.70 32.94 -25.65
N ASP A 173 8.58 33.14 -26.96
CA ASP A 173 7.33 32.91 -27.72
C ASP A 173 6.81 31.47 -27.61
N GLU A 174 7.72 30.49 -27.50
CA GLU A 174 7.40 29.06 -27.37
C GLU A 174 6.81 28.68 -25.99
N TRP A 175 7.10 29.46 -24.94
CA TRP A 175 6.88 29.03 -23.56
C TRP A 175 5.86 29.88 -22.81
N LYS A 176 5.34 30.95 -23.43
CA LYS A 176 4.50 31.92 -22.73
C LYS A 176 3.15 31.33 -22.29
N GLY A 177 2.55 30.45 -23.09
CA GLY A 177 1.33 29.72 -22.77
C GLY A 177 1.56 28.70 -21.65
N ASP A 178 2.65 27.93 -21.72
CA ASP A 178 3.06 27.00 -20.65
C ASP A 178 3.15 27.72 -19.31
N ILE A 179 3.86 28.87 -19.27
CA ILE A 179 4.03 29.66 -18.06
C ILE A 179 2.68 30.13 -17.53
N ALA A 180 1.82 30.69 -18.39
CA ALA A 180 0.51 31.16 -18.00
C ALA A 180 -0.33 30.05 -17.34
N ARG A 181 -0.42 28.88 -17.98
CA ARG A 181 -1.20 27.73 -17.47
C ARG A 181 -0.62 27.13 -16.20
N MET A 182 0.70 27.14 -16.04
CA MET A 182 1.34 26.74 -14.77
C MET A 182 1.03 27.73 -13.64
N MET A 183 1.08 29.05 -13.90
CA MET A 183 0.77 30.06 -12.88
C MET A 183 -0.71 30.00 -12.47
N MET A 184 -1.63 29.84 -13.43
CA MET A 184 -3.06 29.66 -13.15
C MET A 184 -3.34 28.41 -12.32
N TYR A 185 -2.69 27.28 -12.64
CA TYR A 185 -2.81 26.06 -11.83
C TYR A 185 -2.28 26.26 -10.42
N MET A 186 -1.11 26.89 -10.26
CA MET A 186 -0.53 27.13 -8.92
C MET A 186 -1.46 27.98 -8.07
N TYR A 187 -2.06 29.03 -8.65
CA TYR A 187 -3.05 29.84 -7.95
C TYR A 187 -4.34 29.06 -7.65
N LEU A 188 -4.85 28.28 -8.60
CA LEU A 188 -6.04 27.45 -8.41
C LEU A 188 -5.86 26.39 -7.30
N ARG A 189 -4.65 25.81 -7.19
CA ARG A 189 -4.33 24.73 -6.25
C ARG A 189 -3.89 25.22 -4.87
N TYR A 190 -3.16 26.33 -4.80
CA TYR A 190 -2.51 26.82 -3.58
C TYR A 190 -2.98 28.21 -3.15
N GLY A 191 -3.94 28.81 -3.87
CA GLY A 191 -4.55 30.08 -3.52
C GLY A 191 -3.53 31.20 -3.35
N ASN A 192 -3.70 32.00 -2.30
CA ASN A 192 -2.88 33.18 -2.03
C ASN A 192 -1.40 32.86 -1.75
N GLN A 193 -1.05 31.60 -1.44
CA GLN A 193 0.36 31.20 -1.36
C GLN A 193 1.06 31.39 -2.71
N CYS A 194 0.34 31.22 -3.81
CA CYS A 194 0.83 31.34 -5.17
C CYS A 194 0.08 32.45 -5.94
N SER A 195 0.04 33.66 -5.37
CA SER A 195 -0.63 34.80 -6.01
C SER A 195 0.00 35.17 -7.37
N PRO A 196 -0.78 35.30 -8.45
CA PRO A 196 -0.28 35.69 -9.77
C PRO A 196 0.43 37.05 -9.78
N GLU A 197 0.04 37.97 -8.91
CA GLU A 197 0.65 39.31 -8.77
C GLU A 197 2.10 39.26 -8.30
N ASP A 198 2.49 38.22 -7.58
CA ASP A 198 3.86 38.08 -7.08
C ASP A 198 4.83 37.68 -8.20
N VAL A 199 4.31 37.11 -9.29
CA VAL A 199 5.12 36.50 -10.35
C VAL A 199 4.84 37.07 -11.74
N GLY A 200 3.88 37.98 -11.90
CA GLY A 200 3.55 38.63 -13.16
C GLY A 200 3.52 40.15 -13.04
N THR A 201 3.89 40.84 -14.12
CA THR A 201 3.80 42.31 -14.21
C THR A 201 2.63 42.75 -15.08
N GLY A 202 2.28 44.04 -15.04
CA GLY A 202 1.23 44.61 -15.87
C GLY A 202 -0.06 44.90 -15.09
N LYS A 203 -1.19 44.88 -15.80
CA LYS A 203 -2.50 45.27 -15.25
C LYS A 203 -3.37 44.05 -14.92
N LYS A 204 -4.46 44.32 -14.21
CA LYS A 204 -5.52 43.39 -13.83
C LYS A 204 -6.88 43.98 -14.23
N THR A 205 -7.06 44.21 -15.53
CA THR A 205 -8.25 44.85 -16.08
C THR A 205 -9.40 43.88 -16.32
N TYR A 206 -9.12 42.60 -16.57
CA TYR A 206 -10.17 41.60 -16.78
C TYR A 206 -10.75 41.07 -15.46
N HIS A 207 -9.89 40.82 -14.47
CA HIS A 207 -10.29 40.34 -13.13
C HIS A 207 -9.30 40.82 -12.07
N ASN A 208 -9.75 40.97 -10.82
CA ASN A 208 -8.92 41.47 -9.72
C ASN A 208 -7.90 40.45 -9.18
N GLU A 209 -8.07 39.15 -9.45
CA GLU A 209 -7.21 38.06 -8.97
C GLU A 209 -6.13 37.60 -9.95
N MET A 210 -6.34 37.79 -11.27
CA MET A 210 -5.46 37.23 -12.30
C MET A 210 -4.82 38.34 -13.12
N MET A 211 -3.51 38.24 -13.36
CA MET A 211 -2.79 39.18 -14.20
C MET A 211 -3.25 39.08 -15.66
N ASP A 212 -3.48 40.24 -16.30
CA ASP A 212 -3.92 40.29 -17.70
C ASP A 212 -2.97 39.50 -18.61
N ILE A 213 -1.65 39.60 -18.36
CA ILE A 213 -0.62 38.92 -19.14
C ILE A 213 -0.78 37.40 -19.18
N PHE A 214 -1.25 36.76 -18.10
CA PHE A 214 -1.42 35.31 -18.09
C PHE A 214 -2.68 34.91 -18.86
N LEU A 215 -3.75 35.70 -18.78
CA LEU A 215 -4.97 35.46 -19.58
C LEU A 215 -4.71 35.69 -21.08
N GLU A 216 -3.93 36.71 -21.42
CA GLU A 216 -3.51 37.02 -22.78
C GLU A 216 -2.61 35.92 -23.34
N TRP A 217 -1.54 35.54 -22.64
CA TRP A 217 -0.65 34.47 -23.09
C TRP A 217 -1.34 33.11 -23.20
N ASN A 218 -2.27 32.78 -22.29
CA ASN A 218 -3.07 31.55 -22.39
C ASN A 218 -3.97 31.51 -23.64
N ALA A 219 -4.37 32.67 -24.17
CA ALA A 219 -5.17 32.76 -25.39
C ALA A 219 -4.31 32.89 -26.66
N GLU A 220 -3.16 33.54 -26.58
CA GLU A 220 -2.25 33.76 -27.70
C GLU A 220 -1.43 32.52 -28.07
N ASP A 221 -1.12 31.68 -27.09
CA ASP A 221 -0.30 30.48 -27.25
C ASP A 221 -1.14 29.21 -26.94
N PRO A 222 -1.70 28.57 -27.99
CA PRO A 222 -2.51 27.36 -27.86
C PRO A 222 -1.76 26.23 -27.15
N VAL A 223 -2.51 25.28 -26.59
CA VAL A 223 -1.88 24.19 -25.85
C VAL A 223 -1.05 23.31 -26.79
N SER A 224 0.23 23.18 -26.49
CA SER A 224 1.14 22.35 -27.27
C SER A 224 0.94 20.85 -26.98
N MET A 225 1.34 20.00 -27.92
CA MET A 225 1.36 18.55 -27.70
C MET A 225 2.31 18.15 -26.56
N HIS A 226 3.36 18.94 -26.33
CA HIS A 226 4.27 18.73 -25.21
C HIS A 226 3.55 18.90 -23.87
N GLU A 227 2.77 19.97 -23.70
CA GLU A 227 2.01 20.22 -22.48
C GLU A 227 0.93 19.16 -22.23
N ILE A 228 0.26 18.68 -23.27
CA ILE A 228 -0.72 17.57 -23.16
C ILE A 228 -0.04 16.33 -22.61
N ASN A 229 1.09 15.93 -23.21
CA ASN A 229 1.85 14.76 -22.78
C ASN A 229 2.34 14.92 -21.33
N ARG A 230 2.86 16.11 -21.00
CA ARG A 230 3.30 16.44 -19.66
C ARG A 230 2.16 16.34 -18.64
N ASN A 231 0.98 16.88 -18.94
CA ASN A 231 -0.18 16.84 -18.06
C ASN A 231 -0.66 15.41 -17.79
N ILE A 232 -0.63 14.54 -18.82
CA ILE A 232 -0.95 13.12 -18.68
C ILE A 232 0.08 12.41 -17.78
N ILE A 233 1.37 12.58 -18.06
CA ILE A 233 2.45 11.94 -17.29
C ILE A 233 2.39 12.38 -15.83
N ILE A 234 2.25 13.67 -15.57
CA ILE A 234 2.16 14.19 -14.20
C ILE A 234 0.88 13.69 -13.53
N SER A 235 -0.25 13.59 -14.22
CA SER A 235 -1.47 13.03 -13.64
C SER A 235 -1.33 11.56 -13.23
N ASN A 236 -0.57 10.76 -13.96
CA ASN A 236 -0.26 9.38 -13.57
C ASN A 236 0.70 9.32 -12.37
N ILE A 237 1.53 10.35 -12.18
CA ILE A 237 2.49 10.43 -11.09
C ILE A 237 1.85 10.98 -9.80
N GLN A 238 1.12 12.10 -9.89
CA GLN A 238 0.57 12.85 -8.75
C GLN A 238 -0.92 12.58 -8.50
N GLY A 239 -1.64 12.07 -9.50
CA GLY A 239 -3.09 11.81 -9.46
C GLY A 239 -3.95 12.95 -10.03
N ASN A 240 -3.44 14.19 -10.01
CA ASN A 240 -4.18 15.38 -10.45
C ASN A 240 -3.70 15.95 -11.80
N ARG A 241 -4.59 16.68 -12.48
CA ARG A 241 -4.35 17.33 -13.79
C ARG A 241 -4.35 18.84 -13.66
N ASN A 242 -3.63 19.53 -14.55
CA ASN A 242 -3.76 20.97 -14.78
C ASN A 242 -4.97 21.26 -15.69
N PRO A 243 -6.06 21.86 -15.17
CA PRO A 243 -7.28 22.08 -15.94
C PRO A 243 -7.11 23.05 -17.09
N PHE A 244 -6.16 23.98 -16.99
CA PHE A 244 -5.92 24.98 -18.02
C PHE A 244 -5.14 24.43 -19.21
N ILE A 245 -4.49 23.27 -19.07
CA ILE A 245 -3.94 22.51 -20.20
C ILE A 245 -5.05 21.68 -20.86
N ASP A 246 -5.89 21.01 -20.08
CA ASP A 246 -6.98 20.20 -20.62
C ASP A 246 -8.05 21.06 -21.33
N ASN A 247 -8.36 22.23 -20.79
CA ASN A 247 -9.23 23.21 -21.43
C ASN A 247 -8.87 24.67 -21.03
N PRO A 248 -8.08 25.37 -21.86
CA PRO A 248 -7.68 26.77 -21.62
C PRO A 248 -8.85 27.74 -21.39
N ALA A 249 -10.01 27.47 -22.00
CA ALA A 249 -11.22 28.28 -21.84
C ALA A 249 -11.79 28.29 -20.41
N PHE A 250 -11.34 27.40 -19.51
CA PHE A 250 -11.65 27.53 -18.09
C PHE A 250 -11.10 28.82 -17.51
N ALA A 251 -9.91 29.27 -17.94
CA ALA A 251 -9.36 30.56 -17.49
C ALA A 251 -10.27 31.72 -17.89
N THR A 252 -10.75 31.73 -19.14
CA THR A 252 -11.71 32.75 -19.61
C THR A 252 -13.05 32.65 -18.88
N SER A 253 -13.50 31.44 -18.54
CA SER A 253 -14.77 31.23 -17.84
C SER A 253 -14.72 31.65 -16.37
N ILE A 254 -13.55 31.59 -15.74
CA ILE A 254 -13.33 32.00 -14.35
C ILE A 254 -13.03 33.50 -14.27
N TRP A 255 -12.00 33.96 -14.98
CA TRP A 255 -11.42 35.30 -14.81
C TRP A 255 -11.69 36.24 -16.01
N GLY A 256 -12.43 35.82 -17.03
CA GLY A 256 -12.64 36.63 -18.23
C GLY A 256 -11.37 36.76 -19.07
N GLY A 257 -11.22 37.89 -19.78
CA GLY A 257 -10.12 38.11 -20.71
C GLY A 257 -10.41 37.67 -22.15
N PRO A 258 -9.38 37.64 -23.01
CA PRO A 258 -9.51 37.12 -24.37
C PRO A 258 -10.01 35.68 -24.36
N GLN A 259 -10.73 35.30 -25.42
CA GLN A 259 -11.24 33.94 -25.54
C GLN A 259 -10.09 32.97 -25.80
N ALA A 260 -9.76 32.16 -24.79
CA ALA A 260 -8.82 31.07 -24.95
C ALA A 260 -9.45 29.89 -25.69
N GLU A 261 -8.60 29.00 -26.19
CA GLU A 261 -9.00 27.78 -26.87
C GLU A 261 -9.98 26.97 -26.01
N ASN A 262 -11.19 26.71 -26.54
CA ASN A 262 -12.16 25.86 -25.86
C ASN A 262 -12.10 24.46 -26.46
N ARG A 263 -11.46 23.54 -25.73
CA ARG A 263 -11.25 22.16 -26.15
C ARG A 263 -12.43 21.25 -25.84
N PHE A 264 -13.44 21.73 -25.10
CA PHE A 264 -14.62 20.96 -24.68
C PHE A 264 -15.93 21.36 -25.40
N ASN A 265 -15.89 22.30 -26.38
CA ASN A 265 -17.08 22.74 -27.11
C ASN A 265 -17.25 22.03 -28.47
N SER A 266 -18.50 21.69 -28.80
CA SER A 266 -18.94 20.68 -29.77
C SER A 266 -18.83 21.03 -31.25
N ASN A 267 -17.90 21.91 -31.66
CA ASN A 267 -17.61 22.15 -33.08
C ASN A 267 -16.15 21.93 -33.46
N ASN A 268 -15.28 21.55 -32.52
CA ASN A 268 -13.89 21.13 -32.76
C ASN A 268 -13.48 19.94 -31.86
N GLY A 269 -14.43 19.29 -31.18
CA GLY A 269 -14.17 18.14 -30.32
C GLY A 269 -14.26 16.84 -31.11
N ASP A 270 -13.26 15.98 -30.93
CA ASP A 270 -13.27 14.61 -31.42
C ASP A 270 -14.11 13.71 -30.52
N ASN A 271 -15.00 12.92 -31.11
CA ASN A 271 -15.82 11.92 -30.44
C ASN A 271 -15.59 10.51 -31.02
N GLU A 272 -14.69 10.39 -31.98
CA GLU A 272 -14.29 9.10 -32.54
C GLU A 272 -13.24 8.53 -31.60
N ALA A 273 -13.55 7.42 -30.94
CA ALA A 273 -12.52 6.73 -30.18
C ALA A 273 -11.49 6.15 -31.16
N PRO A 274 -10.18 6.14 -30.80
CA PRO A 274 -9.17 5.48 -31.59
C PRO A 274 -9.56 4.04 -31.96
N SER A 275 -9.05 3.56 -33.10
CA SER A 275 -9.17 2.15 -33.42
C SER A 275 -8.53 1.28 -32.33
N THR A 276 -9.05 0.08 -32.10
CA THR A 276 -8.53 -0.82 -31.06
C THR A 276 -7.08 -1.23 -31.41
N PRO A 277 -6.12 -1.15 -30.47
CA PRO A 277 -4.78 -1.67 -30.70
C PRO A 277 -4.83 -3.14 -31.11
N THR A 278 -4.14 -3.49 -32.19
CA THR A 278 -4.14 -4.85 -32.74
C THR A 278 -2.77 -5.50 -32.64
N SER A 279 -2.72 -6.82 -32.80
CA SER A 279 -1.47 -7.59 -32.79
C SER A 279 -0.62 -7.36 -31.54
N LEU A 280 -1.27 -7.19 -30.37
CA LEU A 280 -0.56 -7.17 -29.10
C LEU A 280 0.20 -8.49 -28.96
N SER A 281 1.49 -8.39 -28.68
CA SER A 281 2.40 -9.52 -28.53
C SER A 281 3.39 -9.25 -27.41
N VAL A 282 3.94 -10.34 -26.89
CA VAL A 282 4.94 -10.34 -25.81
C VAL A 282 6.22 -11.00 -26.32
N GLN A 283 7.37 -10.40 -26.03
CA GLN A 283 8.71 -10.91 -26.35
C GLN A 283 9.69 -10.59 -25.20
N ASN A 284 10.93 -11.08 -25.31
CA ASN A 284 12.03 -10.81 -24.35
C ASN A 284 11.61 -11.00 -22.88
N ILE A 285 10.85 -12.06 -22.61
CA ILE A 285 10.41 -12.39 -21.26
C ILE A 285 11.64 -12.78 -20.45
N THR A 286 11.86 -12.10 -19.32
CA THR A 286 12.88 -12.43 -18.31
C THR A 286 12.20 -12.86 -17.00
N GLN A 287 12.97 -12.94 -15.92
CA GLN A 287 12.46 -13.18 -14.56
C GLN A 287 11.59 -12.05 -14.03
N THR A 288 11.96 -10.81 -14.34
CA THR A 288 11.36 -9.63 -13.73
C THR A 288 10.88 -8.62 -14.76
N THR A 289 11.02 -8.93 -16.05
CA THR A 289 10.60 -8.05 -17.14
C THR A 289 9.95 -8.80 -18.32
N ALA A 290 9.18 -8.08 -19.13
CA ALA A 290 8.71 -8.56 -20.43
C ALA A 290 8.44 -7.38 -21.38
N ASP A 291 8.74 -7.56 -22.66
CA ASP A 291 8.49 -6.54 -23.69
C ASP A 291 7.14 -6.77 -24.38
N LEU A 292 6.25 -5.79 -24.26
CA LEU A 292 4.99 -5.74 -24.97
C LEU A 292 5.15 -4.91 -26.25
N SER A 293 4.52 -5.34 -27.34
CA SER A 293 4.42 -4.55 -28.58
C SER A 293 3.09 -4.77 -29.28
N TRP A 294 2.55 -3.73 -29.91
CA TRP A 294 1.29 -3.77 -30.64
C TRP A 294 1.36 -2.91 -31.90
N THR A 295 0.38 -3.09 -32.78
CA THR A 295 0.19 -2.24 -33.96
C THR A 295 -0.49 -0.94 -33.55
N ALA A 296 0.00 0.17 -34.08
CA ALA A 296 -0.54 1.50 -33.81
C ALA A 296 -2.04 1.55 -34.14
N SER A 297 -2.81 2.12 -33.23
CA SER A 297 -4.16 2.58 -33.47
C SER A 297 -4.16 3.81 -34.38
N SER A 298 -5.26 4.02 -35.08
CA SER A 298 -5.53 5.15 -35.95
C SER A 298 -6.72 5.91 -35.41
N ASP A 299 -6.68 7.22 -35.54
CA ASP A 299 -7.73 8.10 -35.07
C ASP A 299 -7.77 9.37 -35.95
N ASN A 300 -8.90 10.05 -36.01
CA ASN A 300 -9.10 11.24 -36.85
C ASN A 300 -8.39 12.50 -36.28
N THR A 301 -8.11 12.57 -34.97
CA THR A 301 -7.33 13.61 -34.30
C THR A 301 -6.01 13.12 -33.74
N GLY A 302 -5.81 11.80 -33.79
CA GLY A 302 -4.53 11.15 -33.62
C GLY A 302 -4.40 10.51 -32.25
N VAL A 303 -3.80 9.33 -32.23
CA VAL A 303 -3.57 8.58 -31.00
C VAL A 303 -2.37 9.16 -30.27
N ILE A 304 -2.62 9.71 -29.08
CA ILE A 304 -1.57 10.35 -28.28
C ILE A 304 -0.92 9.38 -27.30
N ALA A 305 -1.65 8.33 -26.89
CA ALA A 305 -1.18 7.41 -25.86
C ALA A 305 -1.84 6.03 -25.90
N TYR A 306 -1.25 5.09 -25.18
CA TYR A 306 -1.74 3.75 -24.97
C TYR A 306 -1.69 3.39 -23.49
N GLN A 307 -2.82 3.01 -22.92
CA GLN A 307 -2.93 2.53 -21.54
C GLN A 307 -2.69 1.02 -21.52
N ILE A 308 -1.81 0.56 -20.63
CA ILE A 308 -1.44 -0.85 -20.50
C ILE A 308 -1.99 -1.37 -19.18
N PHE A 309 -2.65 -2.53 -19.23
CA PHE A 309 -3.28 -3.16 -18.09
C PHE A 309 -2.65 -4.51 -17.81
N ASN A 310 -2.48 -4.83 -16.53
CA ASN A 310 -2.21 -6.17 -16.03
C ASN A 310 -3.45 -6.65 -15.27
N ASN A 311 -4.13 -7.66 -15.80
CA ASN A 311 -5.51 -7.99 -15.42
C ASN A 311 -6.38 -6.73 -15.46
N SER A 312 -7.12 -6.40 -14.40
CA SER A 312 -7.98 -5.20 -14.35
C SER A 312 -7.24 -3.92 -13.96
N LYS A 313 -5.94 -3.97 -13.61
CA LYS A 313 -5.19 -2.82 -13.10
C LYS A 313 -4.39 -2.17 -14.22
N GLN A 314 -4.61 -0.88 -14.47
CA GLN A 314 -3.72 -0.09 -15.34
C GLN A 314 -2.34 0.00 -14.68
N ILE A 315 -1.31 -0.47 -15.38
CA ILE A 315 0.07 -0.44 -14.88
C ILE A 315 0.82 0.80 -15.37
N THR A 316 0.51 1.32 -16.55
CA THR A 316 1.12 2.53 -17.09
C THR A 316 0.35 3.08 -18.31
N THR A 317 0.79 4.24 -18.81
CA THR A 317 0.40 4.80 -20.10
C THR A 317 1.66 5.19 -20.88
N THR A 318 1.72 4.90 -22.19
CA THR A 318 2.87 5.20 -23.07
C THR A 318 2.41 5.75 -24.42
N SER A 319 3.13 6.72 -24.98
CA SER A 319 2.89 7.18 -26.37
C SER A 319 3.52 6.27 -27.44
N LYS A 320 4.30 5.26 -27.01
CA LYS A 320 4.91 4.28 -27.91
C LYS A 320 3.95 3.11 -28.14
N THR A 321 4.17 2.35 -29.21
CA THR A 321 3.45 1.08 -29.47
C THR A 321 4.19 -0.14 -28.89
N ASN A 322 5.06 0.11 -27.91
CA ASN A 322 5.79 -0.90 -27.16
C ASN A 322 6.05 -0.43 -25.73
N PHE A 323 6.27 -1.39 -24.84
CA PHE A 323 6.57 -1.13 -23.44
C PHE A 323 7.23 -2.33 -22.77
N THR A 324 8.31 -2.09 -22.03
CA THR A 324 8.93 -3.09 -21.16
C THR A 324 8.27 -3.01 -19.78
N VAL A 325 7.51 -4.04 -19.43
CA VAL A 325 6.99 -4.21 -18.07
C VAL A 325 8.16 -4.67 -17.19
N THR A 326 8.32 -4.06 -16.01
CA THR A 326 9.39 -4.38 -15.04
C THR A 326 8.80 -4.74 -13.68
N ASN A 327 9.65 -5.15 -12.73
CA ASN A 327 9.25 -5.57 -11.38
C ASN A 327 8.23 -6.71 -11.37
N LEU A 328 8.28 -7.58 -12.37
CA LEU A 328 7.53 -8.84 -12.37
C LEU A 328 8.18 -9.83 -11.39
N THR A 329 7.39 -10.75 -10.88
CA THR A 329 7.86 -11.84 -10.03
C THR A 329 8.31 -13.01 -10.93
N PRO A 330 9.44 -13.68 -10.65
CA PRO A 330 9.85 -14.87 -11.40
C PRO A 330 8.79 -15.97 -11.37
N ASN A 331 8.77 -16.82 -12.40
CA ASN A 331 7.82 -17.95 -12.55
C ASN A 331 6.34 -17.59 -12.29
N THR A 332 5.91 -16.39 -12.69
CA THR A 332 4.56 -15.88 -12.42
C THR A 332 3.83 -15.59 -13.72
N ARG A 333 2.57 -16.04 -13.81
CA ARG A 333 1.71 -15.81 -14.97
C ARG A 333 1.06 -14.43 -14.91
N TYR A 334 1.14 -13.69 -16.02
CA TYR A 334 0.55 -12.38 -16.20
C TYR A 334 -0.33 -12.32 -17.45
N THR A 335 -1.34 -11.45 -17.40
CA THR A 335 -2.26 -11.19 -18.52
C THR A 335 -2.26 -9.70 -18.81
N PHE A 336 -1.92 -9.32 -20.05
CA PHE A 336 -1.85 -7.94 -20.47
C PHE A 336 -2.83 -7.61 -21.60
N PHE A 337 -3.41 -6.41 -21.56
CA PHE A 337 -4.11 -5.80 -22.70
C PHE A 337 -3.83 -4.30 -22.76
N VAL A 338 -4.11 -3.69 -23.91
CA VAL A 338 -3.81 -2.29 -24.19
C VAL A 338 -5.05 -1.57 -24.75
N ARG A 339 -5.23 -0.29 -24.39
CA ARG A 339 -6.20 0.64 -25.01
C ARG A 339 -5.45 1.83 -25.61
N ALA A 340 -5.99 2.45 -26.64
CA ALA A 340 -5.48 3.69 -27.22
C ALA A 340 -6.31 4.89 -26.74
N ILE A 341 -5.66 6.04 -26.57
CA ILE A 341 -6.25 7.31 -26.15
C ILE A 341 -5.89 8.40 -27.17
N ASP A 342 -6.86 9.23 -27.56
CA ASP A 342 -6.65 10.40 -28.44
C ASP A 342 -6.40 11.72 -27.68
N ALA A 343 -6.21 12.80 -28.45
CA ALA A 343 -5.96 14.15 -27.94
C ALA A 343 -7.10 14.77 -27.11
N PHE A 344 -8.29 14.17 -27.17
CA PHE A 344 -9.51 14.61 -26.49
C PHE A 344 -9.91 13.67 -25.34
N GLY A 345 -9.17 12.58 -25.13
CA GLY A 345 -9.36 11.64 -24.05
C GLY A 345 -10.31 10.48 -24.38
N ASN A 346 -10.76 10.30 -25.63
CA ASN A 346 -11.55 9.13 -25.97
C ASN A 346 -10.67 7.88 -25.96
N ALA A 347 -11.20 6.80 -25.39
CA ALA A 347 -10.52 5.53 -25.25
C ALA A 347 -11.08 4.48 -26.21
N SER A 348 -10.19 3.74 -26.87
CA SER A 348 -10.59 2.59 -27.67
C SER A 348 -11.06 1.41 -26.81
N SER A 349 -11.68 0.41 -27.46
CA SER A 349 -11.92 -0.89 -26.81
C SER A 349 -10.60 -1.58 -26.43
N ASN A 350 -10.67 -2.57 -25.52
CA ASN A 350 -9.51 -3.40 -25.17
C ASN A 350 -8.95 -4.11 -26.41
N SER A 351 -7.63 -4.15 -26.55
CA SER A 351 -6.97 -5.13 -27.40
C SER A 351 -7.33 -6.56 -26.96
N ILE A 352 -6.92 -7.54 -27.76
CA ILE A 352 -6.83 -8.92 -27.27
C ILE A 352 -5.92 -9.00 -26.05
N GLU A 353 -6.18 -9.95 -25.16
CA GLU A 353 -5.31 -10.26 -24.03
C GLU A 353 -4.14 -11.14 -24.48
N VAL A 354 -2.94 -10.84 -24.00
CA VAL A 354 -1.77 -11.72 -24.12
C VAL A 354 -1.38 -12.25 -22.76
N ASN A 355 -1.11 -13.55 -22.70
CA ASN A 355 -0.67 -14.22 -21.49
C ASN A 355 0.83 -14.50 -21.61
N LEU A 356 1.58 -14.30 -20.52
CA LEU A 356 2.97 -14.71 -20.41
C LEU A 356 3.23 -15.31 -19.03
N THR A 357 4.26 -16.15 -18.92
CA THR A 357 4.84 -16.53 -17.64
C THR A 357 6.30 -16.06 -17.64
N THR A 358 6.71 -15.31 -16.62
CA THR A 358 8.11 -14.88 -16.47
C THR A 358 9.05 -16.07 -16.34
N LEU A 359 10.31 -15.90 -16.73
CA LEU A 359 11.31 -16.94 -16.56
C LEU A 359 11.55 -17.23 -15.08
N GLU A 360 12.03 -18.43 -14.79
CA GLU A 360 12.50 -18.79 -13.46
C GLU A 360 13.75 -18.00 -13.08
N GLU A 361 13.93 -17.74 -11.79
CA GLU A 361 15.12 -17.09 -11.24
C GLU A 361 16.38 -17.86 -11.66
N VAL A 362 17.35 -17.16 -12.25
CA VAL A 362 18.67 -17.72 -12.56
C VAL A 362 19.43 -17.57 -11.27
N ASN A 363 19.30 -18.59 -10.44
CA ASN A 363 20.31 -18.86 -9.44
C ASN A 363 21.68 -18.97 -10.14
N PRO A 364 22.78 -18.61 -9.45
CA PRO A 364 24.15 -18.83 -9.93
C PRO A 364 24.32 -20.27 -10.45
N PRO A 365 25.34 -20.57 -11.28
CA PRO A 365 25.49 -21.91 -11.86
C PRO A 365 25.57 -22.99 -10.77
N ALA A 366 24.42 -23.63 -10.58
CA ALA A 366 24.10 -24.80 -9.77
C ALA A 366 24.51 -24.79 -8.29
N GLU A 367 23.74 -25.54 -7.50
CA GLU A 367 23.94 -25.97 -6.11
C GLU A 367 25.27 -26.75 -5.87
N SER A 368 26.29 -26.55 -6.70
CA SER A 368 27.53 -27.33 -6.76
C SER A 368 28.82 -26.51 -6.70
N ALA A 369 28.79 -25.17 -6.66
CA ALA A 369 30.02 -24.39 -6.48
C ALA A 369 30.45 -24.36 -5.01
N ILE A 370 31.56 -25.02 -4.68
CA ILE A 370 32.14 -25.08 -3.33
C ILE A 370 32.74 -23.73 -2.95
N VAL A 371 33.51 -23.13 -3.87
CA VAL A 371 34.06 -21.77 -3.77
C VAL A 371 34.23 -21.17 -5.18
N PHE A 372 34.16 -19.84 -5.30
CA PHE A 372 34.21 -19.10 -6.57
C PHE A 372 34.98 -17.77 -6.43
N GLN A 373 35.73 -17.37 -7.44
CA GLN A 373 36.41 -16.07 -7.53
C GLN A 373 36.37 -15.56 -8.98
N GLY A 374 35.58 -14.52 -9.23
CA GLY A 374 35.49 -13.79 -10.50
C GLY A 374 36.05 -12.37 -10.45
N PHE A 375 36.61 -11.94 -9.30
CA PHE A 375 37.25 -10.64 -9.11
C PHE A 375 36.33 -9.41 -9.26
N GLU A 376 35.01 -9.58 -9.08
CA GLU A 376 34.00 -8.55 -9.25
C GLU A 376 33.76 -7.65 -8.02
N LYS A 377 34.34 -8.01 -6.86
CA LYS A 377 34.07 -7.37 -5.56
C LYS A 377 32.59 -7.42 -5.17
N ALA A 378 31.86 -8.41 -5.66
CA ALA A 378 30.47 -8.68 -5.31
C ALA A 378 30.38 -9.70 -4.14
N LEU A 379 29.19 -9.90 -3.57
CA LEU A 379 28.95 -10.80 -2.43
C LEU A 379 29.27 -12.29 -2.74
N ASN A 380 29.56 -12.63 -4.00
CA ASN A 380 29.76 -13.98 -4.53
C ASN A 380 31.24 -14.35 -4.79
N ASP A 381 32.22 -13.47 -4.59
CA ASP A 381 33.66 -13.81 -4.62
C ASP A 381 34.09 -14.48 -3.31
N THR A 382 33.83 -15.78 -3.20
CA THR A 382 34.01 -16.57 -1.98
C THR A 382 35.39 -17.20 -1.82
N TRP A 383 36.11 -17.49 -2.91
CA TRP A 383 37.46 -18.06 -2.84
C TRP A 383 38.51 -16.97 -2.67
N LYS A 384 39.00 -16.85 -1.45
CA LYS A 384 40.04 -15.90 -1.11
C LYS A 384 41.40 -16.35 -1.64
N TYR A 385 42.29 -15.37 -1.87
CA TYR A 385 43.62 -15.58 -2.42
C TYR A 385 44.61 -14.52 -1.90
N VAL A 386 45.89 -14.79 -2.08
CA VAL A 386 46.99 -13.85 -1.90
C VAL A 386 47.80 -13.75 -3.18
N ASN A 387 48.18 -12.54 -3.58
CA ASN A 387 49.07 -12.31 -4.70
C ASN A 387 50.46 -11.88 -4.21
N SER A 388 51.51 -12.45 -4.82
CA SER A 388 52.91 -12.15 -4.54
C SER A 388 53.68 -12.00 -5.85
N PRO A 389 54.30 -10.84 -6.16
CA PRO A 389 54.40 -9.65 -5.32
C PRO A 389 53.05 -8.95 -5.13
N VAL A 390 53.00 -8.04 -4.13
CA VAL A 390 51.80 -7.23 -3.85
C VAL A 390 51.40 -6.43 -5.09
N LYS A 391 50.10 -6.21 -5.26
CA LYS A 391 49.45 -5.43 -6.34
C LYS A 391 50.35 -4.36 -6.97
N CYS A 392 50.49 -4.41 -8.29
CA CYS A 392 51.26 -3.46 -9.06
C CYS A 392 50.41 -2.87 -10.20
N THR A 393 50.37 -1.54 -10.28
CA THR A 393 49.72 -0.81 -11.37
C THR A 393 50.56 0.44 -11.62
N ASN A 394 51.64 0.31 -12.39
CA ASN A 394 52.59 1.40 -12.63
C ASN A 394 52.76 1.64 -14.14
N GLY A 395 52.18 2.74 -14.62
CA GLY A 395 52.19 3.05 -16.06
C GLY A 395 51.46 1.99 -16.87
N SER A 396 52.18 1.29 -17.74
CA SER A 396 51.67 0.26 -18.64
C SER A 396 51.75 -1.17 -18.09
N ASP A 397 52.29 -1.34 -16.88
CA ASP A 397 52.44 -2.63 -16.22
C ASP A 397 51.30 -2.88 -15.23
N ILE A 398 50.78 -4.11 -15.25
CA ILE A 398 49.56 -4.52 -14.56
C ILE A 398 49.81 -5.87 -13.88
N TRP A 399 49.53 -5.93 -12.58
CA TRP A 399 49.42 -7.16 -11.78
C TRP A 399 48.30 -6.96 -10.75
N ASP A 400 47.05 -6.91 -11.24
CA ASP A 400 45.90 -6.44 -10.48
C ASP A 400 44.56 -6.79 -11.13
N ILE A 401 43.47 -6.58 -10.38
CA ILE A 401 42.10 -6.65 -10.89
C ILE A 401 41.84 -5.45 -11.80
N VAL A 402 41.48 -5.72 -13.06
CA VAL A 402 41.28 -4.70 -14.12
C VAL A 402 40.05 -5.01 -14.96
N LYS A 403 39.54 -3.99 -15.67
CA LYS A 403 38.48 -4.16 -16.68
C LYS A 403 39.02 -4.53 -18.07
N ASN A 404 40.30 -4.24 -18.30
CA ASN A 404 41.02 -4.55 -19.52
C ASN A 404 42.53 -4.59 -19.27
N VAL A 405 43.23 -5.40 -20.06
CA VAL A 405 44.70 -5.41 -20.16
C VAL A 405 45.08 -5.67 -21.61
N GLY A 406 45.80 -4.73 -22.23
CA GLY A 406 46.10 -4.82 -23.66
C GLY A 406 44.82 -4.88 -24.52
N SER A 407 44.66 -5.94 -25.32
CA SER A 407 43.44 -6.22 -26.10
C SER A 407 42.44 -7.14 -25.40
N ILE A 408 42.72 -7.60 -24.17
CA ILE A 408 41.80 -8.44 -23.40
C ILE A 408 40.81 -7.53 -22.65
N ASN A 409 39.52 -7.73 -22.90
CA ASN A 409 38.42 -7.25 -22.06
C ASN A 409 37.86 -8.42 -21.23
N SER A 410 37.03 -8.14 -20.23
CA SER A 410 36.37 -9.16 -19.39
C SER A 410 35.63 -10.21 -20.23
N ALA A 411 35.53 -11.43 -19.68
CA ALA A 411 34.69 -12.47 -20.26
C ALA A 411 33.21 -12.13 -20.02
N ASN A 412 32.30 -12.57 -20.90
CA ASN A 412 30.85 -12.47 -20.72
C ASN A 412 30.33 -11.05 -20.34
N SER A 413 29.26 -10.96 -19.54
CA SER A 413 28.64 -9.71 -19.06
C SER A 413 29.32 -9.13 -17.81
N ASP A 414 30.52 -9.61 -17.48
CA ASP A 414 31.26 -9.30 -16.25
C ASP A 414 32.09 -8.01 -16.41
N ASN A 415 32.47 -7.37 -15.30
CA ASN A 415 33.07 -6.04 -15.30
C ASN A 415 34.58 -6.02 -14.97
N HIS A 416 35.15 -7.08 -14.41
CA HIS A 416 36.53 -7.15 -13.90
C HIS A 416 37.12 -8.56 -14.02
N PHE A 417 38.45 -8.66 -14.10
CA PHE A 417 39.20 -9.92 -14.06
C PHE A 417 40.64 -9.65 -13.57
N PHE A 418 41.44 -10.68 -13.26
CA PHE A 418 42.84 -10.49 -12.88
C PHE A 418 43.74 -10.37 -14.11
N GLY A 419 44.31 -9.18 -14.34
CA GLY A 419 45.17 -8.88 -15.47
C GLY A 419 46.66 -8.92 -15.12
N VAL A 420 47.48 -9.36 -16.09
CA VAL A 420 48.94 -9.43 -16.00
C VAL A 420 49.59 -8.84 -17.26
N ARG A 421 50.51 -7.89 -17.07
CA ARG A 421 51.37 -7.29 -18.09
C ARG A 421 52.63 -6.69 -17.46
N ASP A 422 53.80 -6.97 -18.01
CA ASP A 422 55.08 -6.44 -17.53
C ASP A 422 55.98 -6.04 -18.70
N LEU A 423 56.08 -4.73 -18.99
CA LEU A 423 56.88 -4.20 -20.09
C LEU A 423 58.30 -3.84 -19.68
N ASP A 424 58.51 -3.40 -18.44
CA ASP A 424 59.79 -2.84 -17.99
C ASP A 424 60.35 -3.46 -16.69
N GLY A 425 59.71 -4.51 -16.17
CA GLY A 425 60.18 -5.34 -15.06
C GLY A 425 59.81 -4.81 -13.67
N ASN A 426 58.96 -3.79 -13.59
CA ASN A 426 58.69 -3.07 -12.35
C ASN A 426 57.67 -3.76 -11.43
N CYS A 427 56.87 -4.71 -11.94
CA CYS A 427 55.88 -5.44 -11.16
C CYS A 427 56.39 -6.75 -10.54
N GLY A 428 57.70 -7.04 -10.63
CA GLY A 428 58.31 -8.27 -10.10
C GLY A 428 57.95 -9.55 -10.89
N SER A 429 57.12 -9.44 -11.93
CA SER A 429 56.80 -10.50 -12.89
C SER A 429 57.99 -10.89 -13.78
N ALA A 430 59.01 -10.02 -13.91
CA ALA A 430 60.35 -10.35 -14.44
C ALA A 430 61.02 -11.56 -13.75
N ASP A 431 60.86 -11.65 -12.42
CA ASP A 431 61.33 -12.78 -11.61
C ASP A 431 60.24 -13.85 -11.41
N GLY A 432 58.98 -13.47 -11.63
CA GLY A 432 57.78 -14.30 -11.57
C GLY A 432 56.86 -13.89 -10.43
N GLY A 433 55.56 -13.71 -10.72
CA GLY A 433 54.50 -13.49 -9.74
C GLY A 433 53.60 -14.71 -9.58
N THR A 434 52.93 -14.84 -8.44
CA THR A 434 52.01 -15.95 -8.15
C THR A 434 50.74 -15.46 -7.46
N ILE A 435 49.60 -16.00 -7.88
CA ILE A 435 48.30 -15.92 -7.20
C ILE A 435 48.09 -17.26 -6.50
N ILE A 436 47.99 -17.25 -5.17
CA ILE A 436 47.82 -18.44 -4.35
C ILE A 436 46.44 -18.36 -3.70
N PHE A 437 45.58 -19.31 -3.99
CA PHE A 437 44.27 -19.40 -3.39
C PHE A 437 44.35 -20.02 -1.98
N GLU A 438 43.30 -19.89 -1.19
CA GLU A 438 43.22 -20.52 0.12
C GLU A 438 42.94 -22.03 0.00
N ASN A 439 43.41 -22.83 0.98
CA ASN A 439 43.08 -24.25 1.04
C ASN A 439 41.60 -24.43 1.40
N VAL A 440 40.89 -25.25 0.63
CA VAL A 440 39.45 -25.50 0.77
C VAL A 440 39.23 -26.95 1.20
N ASP A 441 38.48 -27.15 2.27
CA ASP A 441 38.00 -28.48 2.69
C ASP A 441 36.89 -28.94 1.75
N ILE A 442 37.11 -30.08 1.10
CA ILE A 442 36.19 -30.71 0.16
C ILE A 442 35.78 -32.11 0.65
N SER A 443 36.04 -32.44 1.92
CA SER A 443 35.79 -33.78 2.48
C SER A 443 34.32 -34.18 2.48
N ASN A 444 33.42 -33.20 2.39
CA ASN A 444 31.98 -33.38 2.25
C ASN A 444 31.53 -33.22 0.79
N TYR A 445 32.37 -33.43 -0.22
CA TYR A 445 31.98 -33.28 -1.64
C TYR A 445 32.54 -34.42 -2.51
N THR A 446 31.79 -34.86 -3.53
CA THR A 446 32.19 -35.81 -4.58
C THR A 446 32.18 -35.15 -5.95
N ASP A 447 32.83 -35.79 -6.93
CA ASP A 447 32.92 -35.33 -8.32
C ASP A 447 33.49 -33.91 -8.44
N VAL A 448 34.40 -33.58 -7.52
CA VAL A 448 34.98 -32.25 -7.41
C VAL A 448 35.83 -31.95 -8.64
N SER A 449 35.69 -30.74 -9.17
CA SER A 449 36.48 -30.23 -10.29
C SER A 449 36.91 -28.79 -10.04
N LEU A 450 38.17 -28.51 -10.38
CA LEU A 450 38.73 -27.18 -10.42
C LEU A 450 38.61 -26.64 -11.85
N SER A 451 38.13 -25.40 -12.01
CA SER A 451 38.20 -24.71 -13.29
C SER A 451 38.61 -23.25 -13.15
N PHE A 452 39.22 -22.70 -14.20
CA PHE A 452 39.49 -21.27 -14.35
C PHE A 452 39.49 -20.87 -15.82
N ALA A 453 39.08 -19.65 -16.12
CA ALA A 453 39.18 -19.03 -17.43
C ALA A 453 40.53 -18.31 -17.59
N ILE A 454 41.10 -18.39 -18.78
CA ILE A 454 42.35 -17.70 -19.13
C ILE A 454 42.29 -17.16 -20.56
N ASN A 455 42.86 -15.97 -20.77
CA ASN A 455 43.11 -15.40 -22.09
C ASN A 455 44.56 -14.91 -22.16
N VAL A 456 45.33 -15.32 -23.16
CA VAL A 456 46.77 -15.04 -23.29
C VAL A 456 47.06 -14.49 -24.66
N VAL A 457 47.81 -13.38 -24.72
CA VAL A 457 48.25 -12.77 -25.97
C VAL A 457 49.76 -12.58 -25.93
N GLY A 458 50.46 -13.19 -26.89
CA GLY A 458 51.83 -12.85 -27.27
C GLY A 458 52.96 -13.48 -26.45
N TYR A 459 52.70 -14.37 -25.50
CA TYR A 459 53.73 -14.94 -24.60
C TYR A 459 54.77 -15.76 -25.39
N ASP A 460 56.07 -15.46 -25.21
CA ASP A 460 57.18 -16.14 -25.89
C ASP A 460 58.01 -16.98 -24.92
N VAL A 461 57.74 -18.29 -24.93
CA VAL A 461 58.43 -19.25 -24.04
C VAL A 461 59.92 -19.35 -24.36
N SER A 462 60.34 -19.08 -25.61
CA SER A 462 61.74 -19.15 -26.00
C SER A 462 62.60 -18.03 -25.41
N ASN A 463 61.96 -16.92 -25.01
CA ASN A 463 62.59 -15.81 -24.31
C ASN A 463 62.38 -15.87 -22.77
N GLY A 464 61.73 -16.92 -22.25
CA GLY A 464 61.60 -17.15 -20.81
C GLY A 464 60.26 -16.73 -20.19
N ASP A 465 59.26 -16.37 -21.01
CA ASP A 465 57.89 -16.17 -20.52
C ASP A 465 57.26 -17.51 -20.16
N SER A 466 56.49 -17.54 -19.07
CA SER A 466 55.77 -18.74 -18.70
C SER A 466 54.52 -18.42 -17.90
N ILE A 467 53.45 -19.16 -18.19
CA ILE A 467 52.30 -19.28 -17.30
C ILE A 467 52.24 -20.74 -16.88
N ILE A 468 52.30 -20.97 -15.57
CA ILE A 468 52.17 -22.29 -14.97
C ILE A 468 51.06 -22.26 -13.92
N TYR A 469 50.45 -23.41 -13.68
CA TYR A 469 49.59 -23.57 -12.50
C TYR A 469 49.97 -24.86 -11.77
N GLU A 470 49.63 -24.88 -10.49
CA GLU A 470 49.89 -26.01 -9.60
C GLU A 470 48.65 -26.28 -8.74
N ILE A 471 48.29 -27.56 -8.63
CA ILE A 471 47.18 -28.04 -7.81
C ILE A 471 47.79 -28.80 -6.64
N PHE A 472 47.26 -28.58 -5.44
CA PHE A 472 47.65 -29.27 -4.23
C PHE A 472 46.49 -30.12 -3.74
N HIS A 473 46.73 -31.41 -3.56
CA HIS A 473 45.80 -32.32 -2.90
C HIS A 473 46.29 -32.56 -1.48
N ASP A 474 45.47 -32.27 -0.48
CA ASP A 474 45.80 -32.41 0.95
C ASP A 474 47.15 -31.73 1.30
N ASN A 475 47.34 -30.51 0.78
CA ASN A 475 48.57 -29.72 0.91
C ASN A 475 49.83 -30.34 0.26
N LYS A 476 49.67 -31.31 -0.66
CA LYS A 476 50.77 -31.89 -1.44
C LYS A 476 50.64 -31.51 -2.91
N SER A 477 51.70 -30.94 -3.47
CA SER A 477 51.78 -30.61 -4.90
C SER A 477 51.53 -31.84 -5.77
N GLN A 478 50.73 -31.66 -6.83
CA GLN A 478 50.49 -32.66 -7.88
C GLN A 478 51.41 -32.46 -9.10
N GLY A 479 52.39 -31.57 -8.99
CA GLY A 479 53.29 -31.19 -10.06
C GLY A 479 52.88 -29.90 -10.76
N ILE A 480 53.88 -29.23 -11.31
CA ILE A 480 53.74 -27.97 -12.04
C ILE A 480 53.28 -28.25 -13.47
N VAL A 481 52.23 -27.57 -13.91
CA VAL A 481 51.68 -27.72 -15.27
C VAL A 481 51.86 -26.43 -16.07
N PRO A 482 52.57 -26.47 -17.21
CA PRO A 482 52.66 -25.31 -18.10
C PRO A 482 51.36 -25.09 -18.88
N VAL A 483 50.89 -23.85 -18.91
CA VAL A 483 49.79 -23.39 -19.78
C VAL A 483 50.33 -22.94 -21.14
N THR A 484 51.44 -22.19 -21.12
CA THR A 484 52.14 -21.77 -22.33
C THR A 484 52.93 -22.93 -22.93
N LEU A 485 52.61 -23.34 -24.16
CA LEU A 485 53.23 -24.46 -24.89
C LEU A 485 53.67 -24.02 -26.29
N GLY A 486 54.93 -24.29 -26.66
CA GLY A 486 55.52 -23.90 -27.95
C GLY A 486 56.33 -22.60 -27.90
N ASN A 487 56.86 -22.12 -29.03
CA ASN A 487 57.73 -20.93 -29.06
C ASN A 487 56.97 -19.63 -28.74
N THR A 488 55.78 -19.42 -29.31
CA THR A 488 54.90 -18.27 -29.00
C THR A 488 53.49 -18.78 -28.76
N TYR A 489 52.82 -18.30 -27.71
CA TYR A 489 51.50 -18.79 -27.27
C TYR A 489 50.46 -17.67 -27.25
N ASN A 490 49.30 -17.96 -27.84
CA ASN A 490 48.11 -17.11 -27.82
C ASN A 490 46.88 -18.00 -27.65
N THR A 491 45.88 -17.54 -26.91
CA THR A 491 44.54 -18.14 -26.90
C THR A 491 43.63 -17.43 -27.91
N ASN A 492 42.61 -18.12 -28.41
CA ASN A 492 41.59 -17.49 -29.26
C ASN A 492 40.46 -16.93 -28.37
N GLY A 493 40.77 -15.83 -27.66
CA GLY A 493 39.90 -15.30 -26.61
C GLY A 493 40.00 -16.09 -25.30
N TRP A 494 38.97 -15.96 -24.46
CA TRP A 494 38.88 -16.68 -23.18
C TRP A 494 38.66 -18.18 -23.40
N ILE A 495 39.47 -19.00 -22.75
CA ILE A 495 39.34 -20.46 -22.72
C ILE A 495 39.27 -20.93 -21.27
N THR A 496 38.53 -22.00 -21.00
CA THR A 496 38.42 -22.58 -19.66
C THR A 496 39.30 -23.82 -19.53
N ILE A 497 40.14 -23.84 -18.51
CA ILE A 497 40.90 -25.02 -18.10
C ILE A 497 40.14 -25.69 -16.97
N LYS A 498 39.84 -26.99 -17.10
CA LYS A 498 39.13 -27.79 -16.09
C LYS A 498 39.95 -29.03 -15.70
N LYS A 499 40.02 -29.33 -14.40
CA LYS A 499 40.68 -30.50 -13.82
C LYS A 499 39.77 -31.20 -12.84
N THR A 500 39.70 -32.53 -12.95
CA THR A 500 38.95 -33.36 -12.02
C THR A 500 39.82 -33.67 -10.81
N ILE A 501 39.25 -33.57 -9.61
CA ILE A 501 39.88 -33.89 -8.34
C ILE A 501 39.36 -35.27 -7.90
N PRO A 502 40.24 -36.24 -7.57
CA PRO A 502 39.79 -37.55 -7.09
C PRO A 502 38.97 -37.47 -5.79
N ASN A 503 37.89 -38.25 -5.68
CA ASN A 503 37.01 -38.30 -4.50
C ASN A 503 37.72 -38.67 -3.16
N ALA A 504 38.97 -39.18 -3.22
CA ALA A 504 39.75 -39.49 -2.03
C ALA A 504 40.46 -38.27 -1.41
N VAL A 505 40.54 -37.14 -2.14
CA VAL A 505 41.17 -35.91 -1.69
C VAL A 505 40.24 -35.17 -0.75
N LYS A 506 40.77 -34.67 0.37
CA LYS A 506 39.98 -34.02 1.42
C LYS A 506 40.11 -32.52 1.40
N SER A 507 41.23 -31.98 0.91
CA SER A 507 41.35 -30.54 0.67
C SER A 507 42.11 -30.22 -0.60
N VAL A 508 41.76 -29.09 -1.21
CA VAL A 508 42.42 -28.60 -2.44
C VAL A 508 42.99 -27.22 -2.18
N ASN A 509 44.21 -26.98 -2.68
CA ASN A 509 44.71 -25.63 -2.88
C ASN A 509 45.19 -25.43 -4.33
N PHE A 510 45.24 -24.19 -4.79
CA PHE A 510 45.53 -23.83 -6.18
C PHE A 510 46.44 -22.61 -6.27
N ALA A 511 47.41 -22.64 -7.19
CA ALA A 511 48.26 -21.49 -7.48
C ALA A 511 48.46 -21.33 -8.99
N ILE A 512 48.50 -20.07 -9.44
CA ILE A 512 48.88 -19.67 -10.79
C ILE A 512 50.13 -18.81 -10.69
N SER A 513 51.21 -19.21 -11.35
CA SER A 513 52.44 -18.41 -11.44
C SER A 513 52.66 -17.93 -12.86
N VAL A 514 53.02 -16.66 -13.00
CA VAL A 514 53.28 -16.02 -14.27
C VAL A 514 54.64 -15.34 -14.22
N LYS A 515 55.47 -15.63 -15.21
CA LYS A 515 56.74 -14.96 -15.45
C LYS A 515 56.72 -14.34 -16.84
N GLN A 516 57.10 -13.07 -16.91
CA GLN A 516 57.28 -12.34 -18.17
C GLN A 516 58.70 -11.79 -18.21
N ASN A 517 59.27 -11.55 -19.39
CA ASN A 517 60.66 -11.07 -19.57
C ASN A 517 60.75 -9.62 -20.08
N GLY A 518 59.62 -8.92 -20.19
CA GLY A 518 59.50 -7.61 -20.82
C GLY A 518 59.03 -7.70 -22.27
N GLY A 519 57.80 -7.24 -22.56
CA GLY A 519 57.20 -7.36 -23.90
C GLY A 519 55.77 -6.81 -23.98
N SER A 520 55.19 -6.78 -25.19
CA SER A 520 53.78 -6.38 -25.39
C SER A 520 52.78 -7.51 -25.16
N ASP A 521 53.19 -8.55 -24.45
CA ASP A 521 52.40 -9.72 -24.08
C ASP A 521 51.65 -9.49 -22.75
N TYR A 522 50.47 -10.11 -22.65
CA TYR A 522 49.59 -9.94 -21.49
C TYR A 522 48.62 -11.11 -21.36
N ALA A 523 48.15 -11.33 -20.13
CA ALA A 523 47.22 -12.39 -19.81
C ALA A 523 46.09 -11.90 -18.88
N GLY A 524 44.94 -12.54 -18.98
CA GLY A 524 43.81 -12.38 -18.07
C GLY A 524 43.42 -13.72 -17.46
N PHE A 525 43.02 -13.72 -16.19
CA PHE A 525 42.49 -14.86 -15.45
C PHE A 525 41.15 -14.49 -14.82
N ASP A 526 40.18 -15.40 -14.92
CA ASP A 526 38.81 -15.16 -14.48
C ASP A 526 38.10 -16.47 -14.10
N ASP A 527 36.90 -16.39 -13.52
CA ASP A 527 36.01 -17.54 -13.22
C ASP A 527 36.71 -18.73 -12.53
N ILE A 528 37.52 -18.46 -11.50
CA ILE A 528 38.23 -19.51 -10.76
C ILE A 528 37.30 -20.15 -9.74
N GLN A 529 37.11 -21.47 -9.82
CA GLN A 529 36.15 -22.16 -8.96
C GLN A 529 36.51 -23.60 -8.67
N LEU A 530 36.06 -24.07 -7.50
CA LEU A 530 35.86 -25.48 -7.21
C LEU A 530 34.38 -25.77 -7.28
N GLN A 531 34.03 -26.79 -8.06
CA GLN A 531 32.66 -27.30 -8.16
C GLN A 531 32.63 -28.76 -7.77
N GLY A 532 31.68 -29.20 -6.97
CA GLY A 532 31.48 -30.59 -6.61
C GLY A 532 30.10 -30.81 -6.02
N ASN A 533 29.67 -32.05 -5.97
CA ASN A 533 28.41 -32.45 -5.37
C ASN A 533 28.63 -32.60 -3.87
N GLU A 534 27.91 -31.87 -3.03
CA GLU A 534 27.99 -32.12 -1.58
C GLU A 534 27.62 -33.57 -1.30
N ILE A 535 28.49 -34.29 -0.59
CA ILE A 535 28.18 -35.54 0.10
C ILE A 535 27.14 -35.14 1.14
N LYS A 536 25.89 -35.14 0.70
CA LYS A 536 24.75 -35.05 1.62
C LYS A 536 24.98 -36.14 2.66
N SER A 537 25.13 -35.71 3.92
CA SER A 537 24.80 -36.54 5.07
C SER A 537 23.55 -37.32 4.70
N THR A 538 23.62 -38.66 4.76
CA THR A 538 22.59 -39.61 4.32
C THR A 538 21.21 -38.96 4.23
N SER A 539 20.78 -38.76 2.98
CA SER A 539 19.49 -38.24 2.58
C SER A 539 18.40 -38.67 3.56
N ASN A 540 17.64 -37.72 4.11
CA ASN A 540 16.46 -37.99 4.95
C ASN A 540 15.32 -38.60 4.09
N ILE A 541 15.58 -39.67 3.33
CA ILE A 541 14.57 -40.43 2.60
C ILE A 541 13.83 -41.28 3.62
N ILE A 542 12.54 -41.03 3.75
CA ILE A 542 11.66 -41.77 4.64
C ILE A 542 10.40 -42.21 3.90
N ILE A 543 9.71 -43.21 4.43
CA ILE A 543 8.36 -43.57 3.98
C ILE A 543 7.42 -42.48 4.48
N ASN A 544 6.64 -41.87 3.59
CA ASN A 544 5.82 -40.70 3.88
C ASN A 544 4.31 -41.01 3.88
N GLU A 545 3.88 -41.88 2.97
CA GLU A 545 2.47 -42.25 2.79
C GLU A 545 2.39 -43.69 2.25
N VAL A 546 1.43 -44.47 2.77
CA VAL A 546 1.15 -45.84 2.32
C VAL A 546 -0.36 -46.03 2.26
N ASP A 547 -0.85 -46.54 1.13
CA ASP A 547 -2.24 -46.95 0.90
C ASP A 547 -2.25 -48.45 0.58
N ALA A 548 -2.67 -49.26 1.54
CA ALA A 548 -2.61 -50.72 1.46
C ALA A 548 -3.98 -51.39 1.25
N ASP A 549 -5.09 -50.66 1.43
CA ASP A 549 -6.45 -51.21 1.29
C ASP A 549 -7.37 -50.25 0.52
N THR A 550 -7.63 -50.56 -0.76
CA THR A 550 -8.43 -49.71 -1.67
C THR A 550 -9.73 -50.38 -2.10
N PRO A 551 -10.72 -49.67 -2.67
CA PRO A 551 -12.02 -50.27 -2.95
C PRO A 551 -11.91 -51.32 -4.07
N GLY A 552 -12.27 -52.57 -3.77
CA GLY A 552 -12.52 -53.60 -4.77
C GLY A 552 -11.38 -54.60 -4.93
N THR A 553 -10.59 -54.50 -6.00
CA THR A 553 -9.53 -55.46 -6.36
C THR A 553 -8.12 -54.87 -6.17
N ASP A 554 -7.96 -53.97 -5.21
CA ASP A 554 -6.71 -53.31 -4.84
C ASP A 554 -5.90 -52.81 -6.05
N THR A 555 -6.51 -51.88 -6.79
CA THR A 555 -5.92 -51.30 -8.02
C THR A 555 -5.34 -49.90 -7.82
N GLN A 556 -5.33 -49.39 -6.59
CA GLN A 556 -4.87 -48.04 -6.25
C GLN A 556 -3.89 -48.03 -5.05
N GLU A 557 -3.26 -49.16 -4.72
CA GLU A 557 -2.27 -49.25 -3.65
C GLU A 557 -0.95 -48.57 -4.04
N PHE A 558 -0.28 -47.96 -3.06
CA PHE A 558 1.03 -47.35 -3.26
C PHE A 558 1.84 -47.17 -1.98
N VAL A 559 3.14 -46.95 -2.17
CA VAL A 559 4.10 -46.48 -1.17
C VAL A 559 4.75 -45.21 -1.71
N GLU A 560 4.76 -44.17 -0.89
CA GLU A 560 5.43 -42.91 -1.17
C GLU A 560 6.65 -42.72 -0.27
N LEU A 561 7.75 -42.27 -0.86
CA LEU A 561 8.94 -41.80 -0.18
C LEU A 561 9.04 -40.26 -0.25
N TYR A 562 9.58 -39.64 0.80
CA TYR A 562 9.84 -38.20 0.85
C TYR A 562 11.27 -37.91 1.29
N ASP A 563 11.93 -36.95 0.62
CA ASP A 563 13.33 -36.57 0.86
C ASP A 563 13.51 -35.30 1.71
N GLY A 564 12.45 -34.86 2.39
CA GLY A 564 12.46 -33.62 3.16
C GLY A 564 12.18 -32.36 2.31
N GLY A 565 11.75 -32.52 1.06
CA GLY A 565 11.46 -31.41 0.14
C GLY A 565 12.70 -30.93 -0.60
N THR A 566 13.75 -31.75 -0.58
CA THR A 566 15.02 -31.54 -1.26
C THR A 566 14.82 -31.59 -2.77
N GLY A 567 13.99 -32.52 -3.24
CA GLY A 567 13.66 -32.70 -4.64
C GLY A 567 14.76 -33.32 -5.48
N ASN A 568 14.39 -34.04 -6.54
CA ASN A 568 15.28 -34.71 -7.50
C ASN A 568 16.35 -35.61 -6.85
N THR A 569 16.13 -36.09 -5.63
CA THR A 569 17.07 -36.92 -4.88
C THR A 569 17.14 -38.31 -5.52
N SER A 570 18.35 -38.72 -5.89
CA SER A 570 18.63 -40.06 -6.41
C SER A 570 18.28 -41.11 -5.37
N LEU A 571 17.58 -42.16 -5.80
CA LEU A 571 17.23 -43.32 -4.97
C LEU A 571 18.14 -44.53 -5.23
N ASN A 572 19.27 -44.33 -5.93
CA ASN A 572 20.22 -45.40 -6.16
C ASN A 572 20.78 -45.96 -4.85
N GLY A 573 20.89 -47.28 -4.77
CA GLY A 573 21.34 -48.02 -3.60
C GLY A 573 20.29 -48.15 -2.50
N PHE A 574 19.03 -47.79 -2.77
CA PHE A 574 17.90 -48.06 -1.89
C PHE A 574 17.00 -49.17 -2.46
N VAL A 575 16.43 -49.97 -1.55
CA VAL A 575 15.48 -51.03 -1.88
C VAL A 575 14.27 -50.98 -0.94
N LEU A 576 13.07 -51.10 -1.51
CA LEU A 576 11.83 -51.30 -0.76
C LEU A 576 11.52 -52.79 -0.64
N VAL A 577 11.29 -53.27 0.59
CA VAL A 577 11.03 -54.68 0.88
C VAL A 577 9.71 -54.81 1.62
N PHE A 578 8.82 -55.66 1.12
CA PHE A 578 7.50 -55.90 1.70
C PHE A 578 7.47 -57.23 2.45
N TYR A 579 6.98 -57.22 3.68
CA TYR A 579 6.93 -58.36 4.59
C TYR A 579 5.49 -58.75 4.91
N ASN A 580 5.24 -60.05 4.98
CA ASN A 580 3.96 -60.64 5.36
C ASN A 580 3.96 -60.99 6.85
N GLY A 581 3.01 -60.51 7.67
CA GLY A 581 3.00 -60.80 9.11
C GLY A 581 2.45 -62.17 9.50
N SER A 582 1.78 -62.89 8.60
CA SER A 582 1.39 -64.29 8.86
C SER A 582 2.59 -65.24 9.02
N ASN A 583 3.73 -64.90 8.40
CA ASN A 583 4.96 -65.70 8.47
C ASN A 583 6.24 -64.89 8.77
N ASN A 584 6.16 -63.57 8.86
CA ASN A 584 7.27 -62.64 9.11
C ASN A 584 8.39 -62.68 8.06
N GLN A 585 8.02 -62.92 6.81
CA GLN A 585 8.96 -63.08 5.70
C GLN A 585 8.65 -62.14 4.54
N SER A 586 9.68 -61.75 3.78
CA SER A 586 9.54 -60.89 2.62
C SER A 586 8.78 -61.62 1.49
N TYR A 587 7.93 -60.91 0.76
CA TYR A 587 7.24 -61.45 -0.41
C TYR A 587 7.48 -60.65 -1.70
N ALA A 588 8.04 -59.45 -1.57
CA ALA A 588 8.50 -58.62 -2.68
C ALA A 588 9.67 -57.72 -2.25
N ALA A 589 10.56 -57.43 -3.19
CA ALA A 589 11.61 -56.44 -3.06
C ALA A 589 11.75 -55.66 -4.38
N TYR A 590 11.80 -54.33 -4.29
CA TYR A 590 11.84 -53.41 -5.40
C TYR A 590 13.08 -52.54 -5.31
N ASP A 591 13.98 -52.73 -6.28
CA ASP A 591 15.19 -51.93 -6.44
C ASP A 591 14.81 -50.53 -6.97
N LEU A 592 15.31 -49.49 -6.30
CA LEU A 592 15.04 -48.09 -6.64
C LEU A 592 16.15 -47.47 -7.50
N ASP A 593 17.13 -48.27 -7.93
CA ASP A 593 18.17 -47.84 -8.86
C ASP A 593 17.60 -47.22 -10.15
N GLY A 594 18.19 -46.09 -10.53
CA GLY A 594 17.76 -45.27 -11.66
C GLY A 594 16.54 -44.40 -11.39
N GLN A 595 15.92 -44.50 -10.22
CA GLN A 595 14.81 -43.64 -9.81
C GLN A 595 15.31 -42.39 -9.05
N LYS A 596 14.45 -41.38 -9.01
CA LYS A 596 14.66 -40.17 -8.21
C LYS A 596 13.32 -39.63 -7.70
N THR A 597 13.36 -38.88 -6.60
CA THR A 597 12.20 -38.07 -6.19
C THR A 597 11.88 -36.99 -7.23
N ASN A 598 10.64 -36.50 -7.25
CA ASN A 598 10.23 -35.38 -8.08
C ASN A 598 10.82 -34.06 -7.55
N ASN A 599 10.54 -32.94 -8.21
CA ASN A 599 11.04 -31.62 -7.81
C ASN A 599 10.60 -31.16 -6.41
N GLU A 600 9.48 -31.70 -5.90
CA GLU A 600 8.94 -31.40 -4.57
C GLU A 600 9.39 -32.41 -3.50
N GLY A 601 10.18 -33.42 -3.88
CA GLY A 601 10.77 -34.38 -2.96
C GLY A 601 10.05 -35.71 -2.82
N TYR A 602 9.03 -36.01 -3.63
CA TYR A 602 8.24 -37.24 -3.55
C TYR A 602 8.65 -38.29 -4.57
N PHE A 603 8.61 -39.56 -4.18
CA PHE A 603 8.68 -40.71 -5.10
C PHE A 603 7.56 -41.69 -4.79
N VAL A 604 6.77 -42.06 -5.79
CA VAL A 604 5.64 -42.99 -5.63
C VAL A 604 5.87 -44.27 -6.43
N ILE A 605 5.77 -45.41 -5.75
CA ILE A 605 5.69 -46.74 -6.35
C ILE A 605 4.31 -47.33 -6.02
N GLY A 606 3.60 -47.85 -7.01
CA GLY A 606 2.23 -48.30 -6.81
C GLY A 606 1.63 -49.01 -8.00
N ASN A 607 0.31 -49.20 -7.98
CA ASN A 607 -0.43 -49.63 -9.16
C ASN A 607 -0.44 -48.55 -10.25
N ALA A 608 -0.58 -48.96 -11.51
CA ALA A 608 -0.59 -48.04 -12.66
C ALA A 608 -1.74 -47.01 -12.66
N GLY A 609 -2.79 -47.23 -11.87
CA GLY A 609 -3.92 -46.31 -11.73
C GLY A 609 -3.70 -45.16 -10.74
N VAL A 610 -2.65 -45.22 -9.92
CA VAL A 610 -2.36 -44.20 -8.90
C VAL A 610 -1.70 -42.99 -9.56
N PRO A 611 -2.18 -41.75 -9.29
CA PRO A 611 -1.55 -40.54 -9.80
C PRO A 611 -0.07 -40.45 -9.38
N ASN A 612 0.78 -39.90 -10.26
CA ASN A 612 2.20 -39.65 -9.98
C ASN A 612 3.06 -40.89 -9.70
N VAL A 613 2.56 -42.11 -9.95
CA VAL A 613 3.40 -43.32 -9.89
C VAL A 613 4.51 -43.26 -10.92
N SER A 614 5.70 -43.66 -10.47
CA SER A 614 6.91 -43.73 -11.27
C SER A 614 6.84 -44.82 -12.34
N SER A 615 7.91 -44.96 -13.12
CA SER A 615 8.06 -46.08 -14.05
C SER A 615 8.08 -47.46 -13.36
N LEU A 616 8.32 -47.49 -12.05
CA LEU A 616 8.32 -48.69 -11.23
C LEU A 616 6.91 -48.91 -10.66
N THR A 617 6.29 -50.03 -11.04
CA THR A 617 4.91 -50.39 -10.64
C THR A 617 4.87 -51.81 -10.11
N PHE A 618 3.87 -52.09 -9.28
CA PHE A 618 3.54 -53.46 -8.88
C PHE A 618 2.12 -53.85 -9.32
N ASN A 619 1.90 -55.16 -9.45
CA ASN A 619 0.60 -55.71 -9.87
C ASN A 619 -0.48 -55.41 -8.81
N ASN A 620 -1.75 -55.45 -9.21
CA ASN A 620 -2.89 -55.34 -8.27
C ASN A 620 -2.76 -56.35 -7.12
N ASN A 621 -3.20 -55.97 -5.92
CA ASN A 621 -2.92 -56.68 -4.66
C ASN A 621 -1.41 -56.80 -4.39
N GLY A 622 -0.70 -55.70 -4.63
CA GLY A 622 0.75 -55.62 -4.46
C GLY A 622 1.16 -55.40 -3.01
N LEU A 623 0.33 -54.67 -2.25
CA LEU A 623 0.36 -54.69 -0.80
C LEU A 623 -0.64 -55.74 -0.30
N GLN A 624 -0.49 -56.19 0.94
CA GLN A 624 -1.33 -57.23 1.50
C GLN A 624 -2.21 -56.62 2.59
N ASN A 625 -3.47 -57.07 2.60
CA ASN A 625 -4.41 -56.73 3.66
C ASN A 625 -4.12 -57.61 4.88
N GLY A 626 -3.67 -57.00 5.98
CA GLY A 626 -3.32 -57.72 7.20
C GLY A 626 -2.26 -56.96 8.00
N ALA A 627 -1.83 -57.55 9.12
CA ALA A 627 -0.67 -57.05 9.83
C ALA A 627 0.59 -57.31 8.99
N ASP A 628 1.10 -56.29 8.31
CA ASP A 628 2.17 -56.39 7.31
C ASP A 628 3.14 -55.20 7.43
N ALA A 629 4.25 -55.21 6.67
CA ALA A 629 5.22 -54.12 6.74
C ALA A 629 5.86 -53.77 5.39
N VAL A 630 6.17 -52.48 5.24
CA VAL A 630 7.03 -51.93 4.19
C VAL A 630 8.30 -51.39 4.84
N ALA A 631 9.47 -51.78 4.33
CA ALA A 631 10.75 -51.33 4.87
C ALA A 631 11.69 -50.85 3.76
N LEU A 632 12.38 -49.74 4.02
CA LEU A 632 13.36 -49.11 3.16
C LEU A 632 14.77 -49.43 3.67
N TYR A 633 15.60 -50.03 2.84
CA TYR A 633 16.98 -50.40 3.17
C TYR A 633 17.99 -49.75 2.23
N LEU A 634 19.25 -49.68 2.66
CA LEU A 634 20.40 -49.56 1.76
C LEU A 634 20.81 -50.96 1.26
N GLY A 635 20.85 -51.14 -0.06
CA GLY A 635 21.16 -52.41 -0.71
C GLY A 635 20.30 -52.63 -1.95
N ASP A 636 20.36 -53.85 -2.49
CA ASP A 636 19.68 -54.22 -3.74
C ASP A 636 18.56 -55.23 -3.47
N ALA A 637 17.60 -55.36 -4.40
CA ALA A 637 16.53 -56.37 -4.29
C ALA A 637 17.04 -57.81 -4.18
N THR A 638 18.25 -58.10 -4.68
CA THR A 638 18.88 -59.42 -4.56
C THR A 638 19.35 -59.76 -3.15
N ASP A 639 19.54 -58.76 -2.29
CA ASP A 639 19.89 -58.96 -0.88
C ASP A 639 18.69 -59.44 -0.05
N TYR A 640 17.47 -59.20 -0.57
CA TYR A 640 16.20 -59.51 0.08
C TYR A 640 15.32 -60.42 -0.80
N PRO A 641 15.78 -61.63 -1.19
CA PRO A 641 14.96 -62.55 -1.99
C PRO A 641 13.67 -62.92 -1.22
N ASN A 642 12.63 -63.33 -1.95
CA ASN A 642 11.39 -63.78 -1.31
C ASN A 642 11.64 -64.86 -0.26
N ASN A 643 10.91 -64.74 0.85
CA ASN A 643 11.00 -65.49 2.09
C ASN A 643 12.17 -65.11 3.02
N SER A 644 12.85 -63.98 2.79
CA SER A 644 13.85 -63.45 3.72
C SER A 644 13.20 -63.04 5.04
N THR A 645 13.88 -63.30 6.15
CA THR A 645 13.46 -62.83 7.48
C THR A 645 13.70 -61.34 7.62
N ILE A 646 12.93 -60.67 8.49
CA ILE A 646 13.17 -59.26 8.83
C ILE A 646 14.61 -59.02 9.32
N SER A 647 15.18 -57.87 8.96
CA SER A 647 16.50 -57.43 9.40
C SER A 647 16.47 -55.95 9.77
N THR A 648 17.30 -55.54 10.73
CA THR A 648 17.58 -54.12 11.03
C THR A 648 18.94 -53.67 10.50
N GLU A 649 19.69 -54.57 9.88
CA GLU A 649 20.94 -54.22 9.19
C GLU A 649 20.62 -53.43 7.93
N ASN A 650 21.32 -52.30 7.73
CA ASN A 650 21.11 -51.34 6.64
C ASN A 650 19.69 -50.76 6.53
N LEU A 651 18.87 -50.90 7.58
CA LEU A 651 17.50 -50.38 7.61
C LEU A 651 17.51 -48.86 7.76
N ILE A 652 16.78 -48.16 6.88
CA ILE A 652 16.65 -46.70 6.85
C ILE A 652 15.34 -46.28 7.48
N ASP A 653 14.21 -46.76 6.97
CA ASP A 653 12.87 -46.49 7.51
C ASP A 653 11.97 -47.73 7.39
N ALA A 654 10.91 -47.80 8.20
CA ALA A 654 9.92 -48.86 8.14
C ALA A 654 8.54 -48.36 8.56
N PHE A 655 7.52 -48.93 7.93
CA PHE A 655 6.10 -48.72 8.23
C PHE A 655 5.44 -50.08 8.43
N VAL A 656 4.95 -50.34 9.64
CA VAL A 656 4.23 -51.57 9.99
C VAL A 656 2.76 -51.20 10.18
N TYR A 657 1.87 -51.89 9.48
CA TYR A 657 0.46 -51.52 9.38
C TYR A 657 -0.49 -52.71 9.52
N ASP A 658 -1.77 -52.42 9.71
CA ASP A 658 -2.88 -53.37 9.61
C ASP A 658 -4.18 -52.75 9.07
N THR A 659 -5.18 -53.60 8.84
CA THR A 659 -6.52 -53.20 8.37
C THR A 659 -7.63 -53.60 9.37
N ASN A 660 -7.38 -53.39 10.67
CA ASN A 660 -8.10 -53.88 11.88
C ASN A 660 -7.70 -55.27 12.38
N ASP A 661 -6.44 -55.63 12.19
CA ASP A 661 -5.87 -56.86 12.72
C ASP A 661 -5.16 -56.60 14.06
N ALA A 662 -4.65 -57.65 14.71
CA ALA A 662 -3.85 -57.49 15.93
C ALA A 662 -2.39 -57.15 15.57
N ASP A 663 -1.74 -56.32 16.39
CA ASP A 663 -0.30 -56.00 16.27
C ASP A 663 0.58 -57.25 16.08
N ASP A 664 1.42 -57.25 15.05
CA ASP A 664 2.46 -58.27 14.87
C ASP A 664 3.71 -57.94 15.69
N VAL A 665 4.04 -58.80 16.64
CA VAL A 665 5.15 -58.58 17.59
C VAL A 665 6.52 -58.67 16.91
N GLU A 666 6.65 -59.47 15.85
CA GLU A 666 7.91 -59.69 15.15
C GLU A 666 8.19 -58.54 14.17
N LEU A 667 7.22 -58.16 13.33
CA LEU A 667 7.36 -57.03 12.39
C LEU A 667 7.63 -55.70 13.10
N LYS A 668 7.05 -55.48 14.29
CA LYS A 668 7.32 -54.28 15.11
C LYS A 668 8.80 -54.10 15.49
N LYS A 669 9.66 -55.12 15.38
CA LYS A 669 11.11 -54.97 15.55
C LYS A 669 11.76 -54.08 14.49
N LEU A 670 11.09 -53.88 13.34
CA LEU A 670 11.51 -52.91 12.33
C LEU A 670 11.33 -51.47 12.80
N LEU A 671 10.47 -51.20 13.79
CA LEU A 671 10.23 -49.86 14.34
C LEU A 671 11.16 -49.53 15.50
N ASN A 672 11.23 -48.24 15.87
CA ASN A 672 11.86 -47.84 17.12
C ASN A 672 11.04 -48.33 18.33
N LYS A 673 11.70 -48.35 19.49
CA LYS A 673 11.06 -48.79 20.73
C LYS A 673 9.81 -47.95 21.02
N ASP A 674 8.75 -48.63 21.46
CA ASP A 674 7.46 -48.05 21.88
C ASP A 674 6.60 -47.47 20.74
N GLN A 675 6.99 -47.65 19.48
CA GLN A 675 6.20 -47.20 18.34
C GLN A 675 5.05 -48.18 18.00
N PRO A 676 3.84 -47.67 17.66
CA PRO A 676 2.68 -48.49 17.36
C PRO A 676 2.72 -49.07 15.93
N GLN A 677 2.03 -50.19 15.72
CA GLN A 677 1.59 -50.58 14.37
C GLN A 677 0.42 -49.66 13.97
N VAL A 678 0.37 -49.22 12.71
CA VAL A 678 -0.61 -48.24 12.24
C VAL A 678 -1.81 -48.96 11.61
N ASN A 679 -3.00 -48.78 12.18
CA ASN A 679 -4.23 -49.30 11.59
C ASN A 679 -4.77 -48.32 10.54
N GLU A 680 -4.73 -48.70 9.26
CA GLU A 680 -5.22 -47.91 8.13
C GLU A 680 -6.74 -47.64 8.22
N ASN A 681 -7.48 -48.51 8.89
CA ASN A 681 -8.89 -48.27 9.20
C ASN A 681 -9.12 -47.48 10.50
N GLY A 682 -8.09 -46.87 11.08
CA GLY A 682 -8.18 -46.11 12.34
C GLY A 682 -9.25 -44.99 12.31
N ALA A 683 -9.50 -44.40 11.14
CA ALA A 683 -10.56 -43.40 10.92
C ALA A 683 -11.90 -43.98 10.43
N GLY A 684 -12.02 -45.31 10.33
CA GLY A 684 -13.25 -46.01 9.95
C GLY A 684 -13.58 -46.02 8.44
N ASN A 685 -12.62 -45.65 7.58
CA ASN A 685 -12.84 -45.55 6.14
C ASN A 685 -11.61 -45.96 5.31
N LYS A 686 -11.03 -47.13 5.62
CA LYS A 686 -9.83 -47.67 4.94
C LYS A 686 -9.93 -47.62 3.40
N ASN A 687 -11.09 -47.96 2.84
CA ASN A 687 -11.32 -47.96 1.39
C ASN A 687 -10.98 -46.66 0.66
N ILE A 688 -10.96 -45.50 1.31
CA ILE A 688 -10.64 -44.23 0.62
C ILE A 688 -9.58 -43.41 1.35
N HIS A 689 -8.93 -43.98 2.36
CA HIS A 689 -7.91 -43.31 3.15
C HIS A 689 -6.61 -44.09 3.09
N SER A 690 -5.50 -43.37 2.92
CA SER A 690 -4.16 -43.88 3.14
C SER A 690 -3.69 -43.54 4.56
N SER A 691 -2.57 -44.14 4.98
CA SER A 691 -1.84 -43.75 6.18
C SER A 691 -0.68 -42.81 5.83
N GLN A 692 -0.70 -41.59 6.36
CA GLN A 692 0.17 -40.49 5.96
C GLN A 692 0.88 -39.86 7.15
N ARG A 693 2.17 -39.49 7.05
CA ARG A 693 2.83 -38.62 8.04
C ARG A 693 2.25 -37.21 7.96
N PHE A 694 1.77 -36.63 9.07
CA PHE A 694 1.24 -35.27 9.06
C PHE A 694 2.18 -34.23 9.66
N GLU A 695 2.29 -33.12 8.93
CA GLU A 695 3.55 -32.61 8.33
C GLU A 695 4.40 -33.70 7.63
N ASN A 696 4.68 -33.51 6.34
CA ASN A 696 5.50 -34.44 5.56
C ASN A 696 6.89 -34.60 6.18
N GLY A 697 7.40 -35.82 6.23
CA GLY A 697 8.70 -36.06 6.87
C GLY A 697 8.65 -36.17 8.40
N SER A 698 7.50 -35.90 9.05
CA SER A 698 7.42 -35.76 10.51
C SER A 698 7.60 -37.09 11.25
N GLY A 699 8.06 -37.02 12.50
CA GLY A 699 8.27 -38.19 13.37
C GLY A 699 9.64 -38.85 13.20
N GLY A 700 10.30 -38.69 12.05
CA GLY A 700 11.62 -39.27 11.78
C GLY A 700 11.57 -40.77 11.48
N ALA A 701 12.74 -41.32 11.11
CA ALA A 701 12.89 -42.70 10.69
C ALA A 701 12.43 -43.69 11.78
N ARG A 702 11.64 -44.68 11.35
CA ARG A 702 11.12 -45.83 12.09
C ARG A 702 10.17 -45.46 13.23
N ASN A 703 9.67 -44.23 13.24
CA ASN A 703 8.62 -43.75 14.13
C ASN A 703 7.31 -43.62 13.37
N THR A 704 6.24 -44.17 13.93
CA THR A 704 4.92 -44.30 13.31
C THR A 704 3.82 -43.52 14.04
N GLU A 705 4.10 -42.95 15.23
CA GLU A 705 3.14 -42.14 15.98
C GLU A 705 2.61 -40.91 15.21
N SER A 706 3.35 -40.41 14.22
CA SER A 706 2.95 -39.24 13.42
C SER A 706 2.06 -39.56 12.22
N TYR A 707 1.74 -40.83 11.99
CA TYR A 707 0.85 -41.23 10.90
C TYR A 707 -0.62 -40.99 11.26
N VAL A 708 -1.38 -40.50 10.29
CA VAL A 708 -2.83 -40.27 10.36
C VAL A 708 -3.51 -40.85 9.13
N GLN A 709 -4.78 -41.23 9.26
CA GLN A 709 -5.59 -41.73 8.15
C GLN A 709 -6.29 -40.56 7.45
N ALA A 710 -6.00 -40.35 6.15
CA ALA A 710 -6.51 -39.22 5.37
C ALA A 710 -6.68 -39.58 3.88
N ILE A 711 -7.29 -38.69 3.08
CA ILE A 711 -7.48 -38.91 1.63
C ILE A 711 -6.10 -39.00 0.95
N PRO A 712 -5.84 -40.03 0.11
CA PRO A 712 -4.53 -40.23 -0.50
C PRO A 712 -4.01 -39.04 -1.31
N THR A 713 -2.73 -38.69 -1.11
CA THR A 713 -2.07 -37.55 -1.77
C THR A 713 -0.80 -37.93 -2.55
N PRO A 714 -0.80 -39.01 -3.37
CA PRO A 714 0.41 -39.51 -4.00
C PRO A 714 1.11 -38.45 -4.87
N GLY A 715 2.39 -38.23 -4.60
CA GLY A 715 3.30 -37.33 -5.27
C GLY A 715 3.11 -35.86 -4.91
N LYS A 716 2.38 -35.56 -3.83
CA LYS A 716 2.04 -34.19 -3.39
C LYS A 716 2.18 -34.06 -1.87
N LYS A 717 2.07 -32.82 -1.38
CA LYS A 717 2.05 -32.55 0.06
C LYS A 717 0.89 -33.28 0.74
N ASN A 718 1.13 -33.94 1.89
CA ASN A 718 0.06 -34.52 2.69
C ASN A 718 -0.77 -33.37 3.24
N GLU A 719 -2.05 -33.40 2.89
CA GLU A 719 -3.04 -32.49 3.41
C GLU A 719 -3.90 -33.33 4.35
N LEU A 720 -3.98 -32.94 5.63
CA LEU A 720 -5.15 -33.37 6.39
C LEU A 720 -6.33 -32.93 5.55
N GLU A 721 -7.26 -33.85 5.32
CA GLU A 721 -8.59 -33.44 4.89
C GLU A 721 -8.95 -32.26 5.80
N PRO A 722 -9.16 -31.03 5.29
CA PRO A 722 -9.89 -30.07 6.09
C PRO A 722 -11.16 -30.84 6.34
N GLN A 723 -11.36 -31.35 7.58
CA GLN A 723 -12.61 -32.02 7.92
C GLN A 723 -13.64 -31.14 7.29
N ALA A 724 -14.39 -31.66 6.32
CA ALA A 724 -15.38 -30.86 5.65
C ALA A 724 -16.28 -30.43 6.79
N THR A 725 -16.07 -29.22 7.31
CA THR A 725 -16.75 -28.71 8.47
C THR A 725 -18.11 -28.54 7.89
N LYS A 726 -18.95 -29.54 8.18
CA LYS A 726 -20.26 -29.69 7.60
C LYS A 726 -20.87 -28.31 7.59
N THR A 727 -21.16 -27.77 6.41
CA THR A 727 -21.74 -26.44 6.34
C THR A 727 -23.08 -26.52 7.05
N ILE A 728 -23.16 -25.85 8.20
CA ILE A 728 -24.35 -25.87 9.04
C ILE A 728 -25.20 -24.65 8.71
N PRO A 729 -26.54 -24.73 8.88
CA PRO A 729 -27.39 -23.57 8.76
C PRO A 729 -26.98 -22.47 9.75
N ILE A 730 -27.15 -21.20 9.38
CA ILE A 730 -26.76 -20.08 10.24
C ILE A 730 -27.48 -20.12 11.60
N VAL A 731 -28.74 -20.56 11.65
CA VAL A 731 -29.45 -20.74 12.92
C VAL A 731 -28.74 -21.73 13.85
N GLU A 732 -28.13 -22.78 13.31
CA GLU A 732 -27.36 -23.76 14.09
C GLU A 732 -26.02 -23.17 14.54
N ALA A 733 -25.31 -22.47 13.65
CA ALA A 733 -24.04 -21.81 13.97
C ALA A 733 -24.17 -20.84 15.14
N ARG A 734 -25.29 -20.10 15.21
CA ARG A 734 -25.59 -19.17 16.32
C ARG A 734 -25.76 -19.85 17.68
N THR A 735 -26.07 -21.15 17.71
CA THR A 735 -26.27 -21.93 18.95
C THR A 735 -24.98 -22.57 19.48
N LYS A 736 -23.88 -22.54 18.71
CA LYS A 736 -22.57 -23.07 19.12
C LYS A 736 -21.96 -22.22 20.23
N SER A 737 -21.07 -22.79 21.03
CA SER A 737 -20.38 -22.06 22.11
C SER A 737 -19.36 -21.07 21.54
N ASP A 738 -19.04 -20.01 22.30
CA ASP A 738 -17.93 -19.13 21.92
C ASP A 738 -16.61 -19.93 21.86
N GLY A 739 -15.81 -19.71 20.81
CA GLY A 739 -14.56 -20.42 20.56
C GLY A 739 -14.68 -21.63 19.63
N GLU A 740 -15.90 -22.10 19.32
CA GLU A 740 -16.11 -23.19 18.37
C GLU A 740 -15.90 -22.72 16.93
N THR A 741 -15.19 -23.51 16.12
CA THR A 741 -15.10 -23.31 14.68
C THR A 741 -16.43 -23.67 14.01
N VAL A 742 -16.94 -22.77 13.17
CA VAL A 742 -18.16 -22.98 12.39
C VAL A 742 -17.91 -22.68 10.93
N THR A 743 -18.57 -23.44 10.06
CA THR A 743 -18.62 -23.17 8.62
C THR A 743 -20.06 -22.96 8.18
N VAL A 744 -20.33 -21.79 7.59
CA VAL A 744 -21.66 -21.38 7.13
C VAL A 744 -21.58 -20.88 5.69
N ALA A 745 -22.70 -20.94 4.97
CA ALA A 745 -22.82 -20.34 3.64
C ALA A 745 -24.09 -19.50 3.57
N GLY A 746 -24.04 -18.37 2.87
CA GLY A 746 -25.19 -17.48 2.73
C GLY A 746 -24.98 -16.40 1.68
N THR A 747 -25.90 -15.44 1.66
CA THR A 747 -25.85 -14.23 0.84
C THR A 747 -25.48 -13.04 1.72
N LEU A 748 -24.51 -12.23 1.30
CA LEU A 748 -24.17 -11.00 2.01
C LEU A 748 -25.30 -9.98 1.91
N THR A 749 -25.85 -9.58 3.05
CA THR A 749 -26.82 -8.49 3.16
C THR A 749 -26.16 -7.15 3.48
N VAL A 750 -24.92 -7.21 3.98
CA VAL A 750 -23.98 -6.11 4.23
C VAL A 750 -22.59 -6.64 3.93
N SER A 751 -21.82 -5.92 3.11
CA SER A 751 -20.40 -6.24 2.83
C SER A 751 -19.50 -5.30 3.62
N ASP A 752 -19.60 -4.01 3.35
CA ASP A 752 -18.62 -2.98 3.70
C ASP A 752 -19.28 -1.68 4.20
N GLN A 753 -20.61 -1.63 4.28
CA GLN A 753 -21.34 -0.40 4.61
C GLN A 753 -21.07 0.14 6.03
N PHE A 754 -20.50 -0.68 6.94
CA PHE A 754 -20.37 -0.35 8.37
C PHE A 754 -18.90 -0.37 8.88
N SER A 755 -17.89 -0.24 8.01
CA SER A 755 -16.40 -0.28 8.26
C SER A 755 -15.84 -1.33 9.24
N GLY A 756 -16.67 -2.23 9.78
CA GLY A 756 -16.31 -3.11 10.87
C GLY A 756 -17.20 -4.35 10.98
N SER A 757 -18.29 -4.48 10.22
CA SER A 757 -19.03 -5.74 10.19
C SER A 757 -19.73 -6.00 8.86
N ALA A 758 -19.57 -7.22 8.35
CA ALA A 758 -20.41 -7.79 7.30
C ALA A 758 -21.57 -8.57 7.92
N TYR A 759 -22.65 -8.79 7.16
CA TYR A 759 -23.78 -9.62 7.59
C TYR A 759 -24.09 -10.64 6.51
N LEU A 760 -24.08 -11.91 6.91
CA LEU A 760 -24.38 -13.06 6.07
C LEU A 760 -25.73 -13.64 6.46
N GLN A 761 -26.58 -13.94 5.48
CA GLN A 761 -27.91 -14.48 5.71
C GLN A 761 -28.23 -15.66 4.78
N ASP A 762 -28.85 -16.69 5.35
CA ASP A 762 -29.43 -17.83 4.63
C ASP A 762 -30.95 -17.91 4.91
N ASN A 763 -31.59 -19.01 4.51
CA ASN A 763 -33.03 -19.20 4.72
C ASN A 763 -33.42 -19.47 6.19
N THR A 764 -32.43 -19.66 7.07
CA THR A 764 -32.61 -20.03 8.49
C THR A 764 -32.33 -18.88 9.45
N GLY A 765 -31.47 -17.93 9.08
CA GLY A 765 -31.20 -16.72 9.86
C GLY A 765 -30.01 -15.92 9.34
N GLY A 766 -29.64 -14.88 10.09
CA GLY A 766 -28.49 -14.03 9.79
C GLY A 766 -27.43 -14.02 10.89
N ILE A 767 -26.19 -13.74 10.53
CA ILE A 767 -25.06 -13.64 11.45
C ILE A 767 -24.08 -12.57 11.00
N ALA A 768 -23.53 -11.83 11.96
CA ALA A 768 -22.49 -10.84 11.69
C ALA A 768 -21.13 -11.54 11.47
N ILE A 769 -20.30 -10.95 10.63
CA ILE A 769 -18.91 -11.38 10.40
C ILE A 769 -18.00 -10.21 10.71
N PHE A 770 -17.09 -10.43 11.67
CA PHE A 770 -16.10 -9.46 12.12
C PHE A 770 -14.71 -9.96 11.74
N ASP A 771 -14.40 -9.89 10.44
CA ASP A 771 -13.07 -10.12 9.90
C ASP A 771 -12.86 -9.33 8.60
N LYS A 772 -11.72 -8.63 8.49
CA LYS A 772 -11.37 -7.81 7.33
C LYS A 772 -11.30 -8.61 6.03
N GLN A 773 -11.13 -9.93 6.12
CA GLN A 773 -11.22 -10.84 4.99
C GLN A 773 -12.60 -10.87 4.34
N VAL A 774 -13.64 -10.33 4.99
CA VAL A 774 -15.00 -10.22 4.44
C VAL A 774 -15.44 -8.77 4.30
N TYR A 775 -15.18 -7.88 5.26
CA TYR A 775 -15.71 -6.50 5.24
C TYR A 775 -14.79 -5.42 4.63
N GLY A 776 -13.60 -5.78 4.09
CA GLY A 776 -12.63 -4.83 3.51
C GLY A 776 -12.94 -4.33 2.08
N ASP A 777 -12.40 -3.15 1.75
CA ASP A 777 -12.66 -2.34 0.53
C ASP A 777 -12.86 -3.16 -0.76
N GLY A 778 -14.12 -3.26 -1.21
CA GLY A 778 -14.50 -3.76 -2.53
C GLY A 778 -14.30 -5.26 -2.78
N MET A 779 -13.97 -6.07 -1.76
CA MET A 779 -13.74 -7.51 -1.94
C MET A 779 -15.03 -8.28 -2.27
N PHE A 780 -16.14 -7.88 -1.63
CA PHE A 780 -17.46 -8.47 -1.81
C PHE A 780 -18.52 -7.39 -1.97
N MET A 781 -19.62 -7.74 -2.64
CA MET A 781 -20.78 -6.86 -2.79
C MET A 781 -21.99 -7.46 -2.10
N ILE A 782 -22.93 -6.61 -1.67
CA ILE A 782 -24.28 -7.05 -1.26
C ILE A 782 -24.87 -7.93 -2.36
N GLY A 783 -25.31 -9.13 -2.00
CA GLY A 783 -25.87 -10.13 -2.92
C GLY A 783 -24.87 -11.21 -3.36
N ASP A 784 -23.58 -11.07 -3.07
CA ASP A 784 -22.61 -12.14 -3.26
C ASP A 784 -22.93 -13.32 -2.32
N SER A 785 -22.78 -14.54 -2.84
CA SER A 785 -22.81 -15.77 -2.05
C SER A 785 -21.40 -16.14 -1.62
N ILE A 786 -21.23 -16.38 -0.33
CA ILE A 786 -19.95 -16.80 0.24
C ILE A 786 -20.15 -18.00 1.17
N ARG A 787 -19.11 -18.84 1.26
CA ARG A 787 -18.93 -19.82 2.34
C ARG A 787 -17.79 -19.33 3.22
N VAL A 788 -18.02 -19.29 4.53
CA VAL A 788 -17.06 -18.75 5.51
C VAL A 788 -16.82 -19.79 6.59
N THR A 789 -15.55 -20.03 6.90
CA THR A 789 -15.10 -20.81 8.07
C THR A 789 -14.39 -19.87 9.03
N GLY A 790 -14.80 -19.87 10.29
CA GLY A 790 -14.19 -19.05 11.33
C GLY A 790 -14.68 -19.43 12.73
N ILE A 791 -14.28 -18.65 13.73
CA ILE A 791 -14.63 -18.90 15.13
C ILE A 791 -15.94 -18.21 15.47
N ARG A 792 -16.91 -18.98 15.98
CA ARG A 792 -18.11 -18.44 16.60
C ARG A 792 -17.69 -17.67 17.85
N SER A 793 -18.00 -16.39 17.92
CA SER A 793 -17.67 -15.53 19.06
C SER A 793 -18.80 -14.56 19.37
N SER A 794 -18.64 -13.82 20.47
CA SER A 794 -19.55 -12.75 20.87
C SER A 794 -18.78 -11.50 21.26
N PHE A 795 -19.17 -10.35 20.71
CA PHE A 795 -18.60 -9.04 21.08
C PHE A 795 -19.72 -8.09 21.49
N ASN A 796 -19.67 -7.54 22.71
CA ASN A 796 -20.79 -6.77 23.28
C ASN A 796 -22.14 -7.50 23.12
N ASN A 797 -22.18 -8.81 23.39
CA ASN A 797 -23.34 -9.69 23.20
C ASN A 797 -23.85 -9.84 21.73
N GLN A 798 -23.19 -9.25 20.73
CA GLN A 798 -23.43 -9.55 19.32
C GLN A 798 -22.84 -10.91 18.99
N ILE A 799 -23.67 -11.87 18.60
CA ILE A 799 -23.21 -13.15 18.06
C ILE A 799 -22.64 -12.91 16.66
N GLN A 800 -21.41 -13.37 16.44
CA GLN A 800 -20.68 -13.17 15.20
C GLN A 800 -19.76 -14.35 14.87
N ILE A 801 -19.20 -14.33 13.66
CA ILE A 801 -18.05 -15.14 13.25
C ILE A 801 -16.85 -14.19 13.16
N SER A 802 -15.75 -14.55 13.82
CA SER A 802 -14.48 -13.82 13.82
C SER A 802 -13.32 -14.76 13.52
N SER A 803 -12.11 -14.23 13.37
CA SER A 803 -10.91 -15.05 13.13
C SER A 803 -11.12 -16.02 11.96
N VAL A 804 -11.55 -15.44 10.83
CA VAL A 804 -11.92 -16.20 9.66
C VAL A 804 -10.67 -16.88 9.10
N THR A 805 -10.73 -18.19 8.93
CA THR A 805 -9.62 -19.00 8.40
C THR A 805 -9.80 -19.32 6.93
N GLU A 806 -11.04 -19.26 6.43
CA GLU A 806 -11.36 -19.51 5.02
C GLU A 806 -12.58 -18.67 4.59
N VAL A 807 -12.48 -18.07 3.41
CA VAL A 807 -13.61 -17.47 2.70
C VAL A 807 -13.59 -17.95 1.25
N ILE A 808 -14.68 -18.57 0.81
CA ILE A 808 -14.87 -18.98 -0.58
C ILE A 808 -15.97 -18.12 -1.20
N LYS A 809 -15.63 -17.45 -2.31
CA LYS A 809 -16.58 -16.68 -3.12
C LYS A 809 -17.29 -17.61 -4.10
N ASN A 810 -18.59 -17.81 -3.92
CA ASN A 810 -19.42 -18.64 -4.82
C ASN A 810 -20.08 -17.83 -5.95
N GLY A 811 -19.67 -16.56 -6.14
CA GLY A 811 -20.27 -15.65 -7.11
C GLY A 811 -21.58 -15.03 -6.62
N LYS A 812 -22.46 -14.61 -7.54
CA LYS A 812 -23.77 -14.05 -7.17
C LYS A 812 -24.69 -15.14 -6.64
N SER A 813 -25.40 -14.84 -5.55
CA SER A 813 -26.32 -15.81 -4.97
C SER A 813 -27.50 -16.11 -5.89
N SER A 814 -27.84 -17.39 -6.03
CA SER A 814 -29.11 -17.84 -6.59
C SER A 814 -30.29 -17.63 -5.63
N ILE A 815 -29.99 -17.38 -4.35
CA ILE A 815 -30.98 -17.13 -3.29
C ILE A 815 -31.15 -15.61 -3.12
N SER A 816 -32.30 -15.10 -3.55
CA SER A 816 -32.67 -13.70 -3.35
C SER A 816 -33.18 -13.47 -1.91
N ILE A 817 -32.32 -12.95 -1.03
CA ILE A 817 -32.72 -12.51 0.31
C ILE A 817 -33.52 -11.21 0.20
N LYS A 818 -34.79 -11.25 0.63
CA LYS A 818 -35.67 -10.08 0.69
C LYS A 818 -35.91 -9.67 2.14
N PRO A 819 -36.03 -8.37 2.45
CA PRO A 819 -36.29 -7.90 3.80
C PRO A 819 -37.57 -8.54 4.39
N LYS A 820 -37.42 -9.20 5.54
CA LYS A 820 -38.55 -9.80 6.27
C LYS A 820 -39.35 -8.72 6.99
N THR A 821 -40.67 -8.67 6.80
CA THR A 821 -41.50 -7.65 7.46
C THR A 821 -41.79 -8.07 8.89
N ILE A 822 -41.39 -7.25 9.87
CA ILE A 822 -41.55 -7.49 11.31
C ILE A 822 -42.01 -6.21 12.03
N THR A 823 -42.37 -6.31 13.30
CA THR A 823 -42.66 -5.15 14.18
C THR A 823 -41.46 -4.84 15.08
N LEU A 824 -41.42 -3.64 15.69
CA LEU A 824 -40.31 -3.27 16.60
C LEU A 824 -40.16 -4.23 17.80
N SER A 825 -41.27 -4.75 18.34
CA SER A 825 -41.22 -5.74 19.43
C SER A 825 -40.62 -7.09 19.03
N GLN A 826 -40.39 -7.34 17.74
CA GLN A 826 -39.88 -8.62 17.21
C GLN A 826 -38.37 -8.59 16.90
N LEU A 827 -37.67 -7.47 17.07
CA LEU A 827 -36.26 -7.34 16.71
C LEU A 827 -35.37 -8.42 17.35
N SER A 828 -35.59 -8.72 18.63
CA SER A 828 -34.81 -9.74 19.36
C SER A 828 -34.96 -11.15 18.79
N SER A 829 -36.01 -11.42 18.02
CA SER A 829 -36.27 -12.71 17.37
C SER A 829 -35.63 -12.83 15.98
N HIS A 830 -35.07 -11.74 15.44
CA HIS A 830 -34.49 -11.67 14.08
C HIS A 830 -33.04 -11.16 14.05
N PRO A 831 -32.15 -11.57 14.97
CA PRO A 831 -30.79 -11.06 15.02
C PRO A 831 -29.99 -11.41 13.76
N GLY A 832 -29.28 -10.42 13.22
CA GLY A 832 -28.45 -10.53 12.02
C GLY A 832 -29.22 -10.59 10.71
N GLU A 833 -30.56 -10.68 10.74
CA GLU A 833 -31.38 -10.74 9.52
C GLU A 833 -31.66 -9.34 8.95
N LEU A 834 -31.81 -9.26 7.63
CA LEU A 834 -32.33 -8.11 6.92
C LEU A 834 -33.85 -8.05 7.05
N VAL A 835 -34.35 -6.97 7.65
CA VAL A 835 -35.77 -6.79 7.97
C VAL A 835 -36.34 -5.49 7.41
N ARG A 836 -37.66 -5.39 7.43
CA ARG A 836 -38.45 -4.21 7.09
C ARG A 836 -39.44 -3.91 8.22
N ILE A 837 -39.39 -2.70 8.77
CA ILE A 837 -40.40 -2.17 9.70
C ILE A 837 -41.35 -1.28 8.92
N LYS A 838 -42.66 -1.49 9.05
CA LYS A 838 -43.69 -0.69 8.36
C LYS A 838 -44.22 0.41 9.26
N ASN A 839 -44.34 1.62 8.71
CA ASN A 839 -44.92 2.78 9.39
C ASN A 839 -44.27 3.14 10.75
N PRO A 840 -42.93 3.04 10.95
CA PRO A 840 -42.32 3.52 12.18
C PRO A 840 -42.37 5.06 12.27
N LYS A 841 -42.29 5.56 13.49
CA LYS A 841 -42.29 6.99 13.83
C LYS A 841 -41.11 7.33 14.73
N PHE A 842 -40.57 8.53 14.55
CA PHE A 842 -39.60 9.11 15.45
C PHE A 842 -40.35 9.96 16.49
N PRO A 843 -40.08 9.79 17.80
CA PRO A 843 -40.65 10.64 18.85
C PRO A 843 -40.26 12.11 18.71
N ASP A 844 -39.04 12.36 18.22
CA ASP A 844 -38.42 13.69 18.17
C ASP A 844 -38.12 14.12 16.72
N PRO A 845 -39.16 14.31 15.88
CA PRO A 845 -38.95 14.67 14.49
C PRO A 845 -38.37 16.07 14.34
N GLY A 846 -37.54 16.24 13.31
CA GLY A 846 -36.78 17.47 13.06
C GLY A 846 -35.35 17.41 13.57
N ASN A 847 -35.04 16.60 14.58
CA ASN A 847 -33.67 16.44 15.09
C ASN A 847 -32.74 15.82 14.03
N ILE A 848 -31.43 16.06 14.13
CA ILE A 848 -30.45 15.56 13.16
C ILE A 848 -30.01 14.11 13.47
N PHE A 849 -29.73 13.33 12.43
CA PHE A 849 -29.05 12.04 12.51
C PHE A 849 -27.54 12.24 12.54
N PHE A 850 -26.92 11.98 13.68
CA PHE A 850 -25.48 11.90 13.84
C PHE A 850 -24.99 10.48 13.56
N GLY A 851 -23.78 10.39 13.02
CA GLY A 851 -23.08 9.12 12.88
C GLY A 851 -22.80 8.51 14.25
N ASN A 852 -22.72 7.18 14.30
CA ASN A 852 -22.48 6.41 15.51
C ASN A 852 -23.44 6.73 16.67
N SER A 853 -24.72 6.98 16.36
CA SER A 853 -25.76 7.35 17.33
C SER A 853 -26.99 6.45 17.24
N ASN A 854 -27.69 6.29 18.37
CA ASN A 854 -28.93 5.53 18.48
C ASN A 854 -30.11 6.46 18.65
N TYR A 855 -31.22 6.15 17.96
CA TYR A 855 -32.46 6.91 18.02
C TYR A 855 -33.62 5.99 18.31
N THR A 856 -34.61 6.50 19.04
CA THR A 856 -35.81 5.73 19.35
C THR A 856 -36.75 5.72 18.13
N LEU A 857 -37.22 4.54 17.75
CA LEU A 857 -38.37 4.33 16.89
C LEU A 857 -39.58 3.88 17.71
N THR A 858 -40.76 4.26 17.26
CA THR A 858 -42.04 3.75 17.77
C THR A 858 -42.94 3.23 16.66
N ASP A 859 -43.68 2.17 16.96
CA ASP A 859 -44.76 1.64 16.12
C ASP A 859 -45.92 1.16 17.02
N LYS A 860 -46.91 0.46 16.45
CA LYS A 860 -48.05 -0.07 17.24
C LYS A 860 -47.66 -1.18 18.22
N SER A 861 -46.49 -1.80 18.04
CA SER A 861 -46.01 -2.92 18.86
C SER A 861 -45.13 -2.46 20.03
N GLY A 862 -44.52 -1.28 19.94
CA GLY A 862 -43.71 -0.73 21.01
C GLY A 862 -42.66 0.26 20.53
N ARG A 863 -41.51 0.22 21.20
CA ARG A 863 -40.34 1.06 20.92
C ARG A 863 -39.10 0.20 20.71
N ALA A 864 -38.18 0.65 19.88
CA ALA A 864 -36.84 0.07 19.75
C ALA A 864 -35.88 1.04 19.06
N ASP A 865 -34.59 0.70 19.03
CA ASP A 865 -33.57 1.62 18.54
C ASP A 865 -33.24 1.41 17.06
N ILE A 866 -32.97 2.53 16.38
CA ILE A 866 -32.29 2.58 15.09
C ILE A 866 -30.90 3.15 15.29
N ARG A 867 -29.88 2.45 14.79
CA ARG A 867 -28.48 2.85 14.84
C ARG A 867 -28.11 3.46 13.50
N ILE A 868 -27.64 4.71 13.51
CA ILE A 868 -27.02 5.33 12.35
C ILE A 868 -25.51 5.14 12.48
N ASP A 869 -24.93 4.39 11.55
CA ASP A 869 -23.50 4.16 11.48
C ASP A 869 -22.80 5.34 10.78
N LEU A 870 -21.61 5.73 11.25
CA LEU A 870 -20.86 6.86 10.70
C LEU A 870 -20.44 6.63 9.24
N ASP A 871 -20.17 5.39 8.87
CA ASP A 871 -19.70 5.02 7.54
C ASP A 871 -20.82 5.02 6.49
N VAL A 872 -22.09 5.06 6.94
CA VAL A 872 -23.25 5.27 6.07
C VAL A 872 -23.47 6.77 5.84
N LYS A 873 -22.45 7.43 5.25
CA LYS A 873 -22.39 8.89 5.02
C LYS A 873 -23.63 9.47 4.33
N SER A 874 -24.33 8.66 3.55
CA SER A 874 -25.57 9.05 2.86
C SER A 874 -26.78 9.35 3.78
N ILE A 875 -26.69 8.99 5.07
CA ILE A 875 -27.74 9.20 6.09
C ILE A 875 -27.31 10.21 7.16
N VAL A 876 -26.01 10.27 7.48
CA VAL A 876 -25.47 11.22 8.48
C VAL A 876 -25.76 12.66 8.04
N GLY A 877 -26.29 13.47 8.95
CA GLY A 877 -26.67 14.87 8.73
C GLY A 877 -28.11 15.09 8.23
N LEU A 878 -28.89 14.03 8.02
CA LEU A 878 -30.30 14.15 7.66
C LEU A 878 -31.18 14.44 8.87
N GLY A 879 -32.35 15.04 8.65
CA GLY A 879 -33.36 15.25 9.67
C GLY A 879 -34.18 13.98 9.94
N GLN A 880 -34.51 13.75 11.21
CA GLN A 880 -35.41 12.72 11.69
C GLN A 880 -36.83 12.99 11.18
N PRO A 881 -37.42 12.10 10.34
CA PRO A 881 -38.76 12.32 9.82
C PRO A 881 -39.82 12.01 10.88
N GLN A 882 -40.98 12.65 10.81
CA GLN A 882 -42.12 12.30 11.69
C GLN A 882 -42.56 10.84 11.56
N SER A 883 -42.54 10.31 10.33
CA SER A 883 -42.86 8.92 10.06
C SER A 883 -42.25 8.46 8.75
N CYS A 884 -42.11 7.14 8.61
CA CYS A 884 -41.62 6.50 7.40
C CYS A 884 -42.61 5.46 6.92
N ASN A 885 -42.85 5.33 5.61
CA ASN A 885 -43.65 4.22 5.08
C ASN A 885 -43.01 2.87 5.43
N GLU A 886 -41.68 2.79 5.31
CA GLU A 886 -40.89 1.68 5.79
C GLU A 886 -39.47 2.11 6.15
N ILE A 887 -38.84 1.34 7.03
CA ILE A 887 -37.40 1.35 7.27
C ILE A 887 -36.88 -0.06 7.06
N VAL A 888 -35.80 -0.20 6.31
CA VAL A 888 -35.10 -1.47 6.07
C VAL A 888 -33.75 -1.44 6.76
N GLY A 889 -33.26 -2.58 7.22
CA GLY A 889 -31.95 -2.66 7.85
C GLY A 889 -31.66 -4.04 8.40
N VAL A 890 -30.41 -4.28 8.78
CA VAL A 890 -30.03 -5.51 9.49
C VAL A 890 -30.17 -5.32 10.99
N ILE A 891 -30.49 -6.40 11.70
CA ILE A 891 -30.63 -6.34 13.16
C ILE A 891 -29.29 -6.63 13.83
N SER A 892 -28.78 -5.65 14.56
CA SER A 892 -27.62 -5.79 15.43
C SER A 892 -28.05 -5.83 16.90
N ARG A 893 -27.16 -6.34 17.75
CA ARG A 893 -27.26 -6.28 19.20
C ARG A 893 -26.01 -5.60 19.75
N PHE A 894 -26.21 -4.63 20.63
CA PHE A 894 -25.13 -4.01 21.39
C PHE A 894 -25.49 -4.08 22.87
N ARG A 895 -24.73 -4.88 23.63
CA ARG A 895 -25.02 -5.26 25.02
C ARG A 895 -26.43 -5.85 25.15
N ASP A 896 -27.36 -5.12 25.74
CA ASP A 896 -28.73 -5.60 26.00
C ASP A 896 -29.77 -5.02 25.03
N THR A 897 -29.32 -4.20 24.07
CA THR A 897 -30.19 -3.50 23.13
C THR A 897 -30.11 -4.14 21.74
N TYR A 898 -31.27 -4.46 21.18
CA TYR A 898 -31.41 -4.79 19.76
C TYR A 898 -31.75 -3.54 18.96
N GLN A 899 -31.05 -3.35 17.86
CA GLN A 899 -31.11 -2.13 17.04
C GLN A 899 -31.17 -2.48 15.56
N ILE A 900 -31.91 -1.69 14.78
CA ILE A 900 -31.94 -1.79 13.32
C ILE A 900 -30.87 -0.87 12.71
N LEU A 901 -30.07 -1.39 11.78
CA LEU A 901 -29.01 -0.65 11.08
C LEU A 901 -29.36 -0.51 9.59
N PRO A 902 -29.75 0.69 9.13
CA PRO A 902 -29.92 0.98 7.71
C PRO A 902 -28.56 0.97 7.00
N ARG A 903 -28.51 0.39 5.80
CA ARG A 903 -27.24 0.17 5.08
C ARG A 903 -26.88 1.29 4.11
N ASN A 904 -27.86 2.09 3.72
CA ASN A 904 -27.72 3.20 2.77
C ASN A 904 -28.99 4.07 2.79
N ARG A 905 -28.95 5.21 2.07
CA ARG A 905 -30.10 6.13 1.97
C ARG A 905 -31.43 5.48 1.57
N LYS A 906 -31.44 4.43 0.73
CA LYS A 906 -32.70 3.81 0.29
C LYS A 906 -33.41 3.05 1.41
N ASP A 907 -32.65 2.58 2.40
CA ASP A 907 -33.20 1.86 3.55
C ASP A 907 -33.99 2.79 4.51
N ILE A 908 -33.79 4.12 4.41
CA ILE A 908 -34.55 5.16 5.14
C ILE A 908 -34.93 6.34 4.23
N ALA A 909 -35.56 6.04 3.09
CA ALA A 909 -35.86 7.05 2.06
C ALA A 909 -36.74 8.23 2.51
N CYS A 910 -37.42 8.11 3.65
CA CYS A 910 -38.23 9.15 4.29
C CYS A 910 -37.40 10.28 4.94
N ALA A 911 -36.14 10.01 5.31
CA ALA A 911 -35.28 11.03 5.92
C ALA A 911 -34.85 12.04 4.85
N ASN A 912 -35.09 13.32 5.12
CA ASN A 912 -34.73 14.45 4.25
C ASN A 912 -33.56 15.22 4.84
N ASN A 913 -33.05 16.21 4.11
CA ASN A 913 -32.04 17.11 4.66
C ASN A 913 -32.56 17.71 5.98
N TYR A 914 -31.68 17.87 6.96
CA TYR A 914 -32.04 18.55 8.19
C TYR A 914 -32.48 19.98 7.87
N GLU A 915 -33.67 20.33 8.34
CA GLU A 915 -34.21 21.68 8.28
C GLU A 915 -34.08 22.28 9.67
N VAL A 916 -33.42 23.42 9.76
CA VAL A 916 -33.24 24.13 11.03
C VAL A 916 -34.63 24.51 11.56
N PRO A 917 -35.00 24.15 12.82
CA PRO A 917 -36.31 24.49 13.37
C PRO A 917 -36.56 26.01 13.33
N ASP A 918 -37.78 26.43 12.95
CA ASP A 918 -38.25 27.82 12.86
C ASP A 918 -38.25 28.61 14.20
N ILE A 919 -37.60 28.10 15.24
CA ILE A 919 -37.49 28.78 16.54
C ILE A 919 -36.27 29.70 16.52
N PHE A 920 -36.30 30.69 15.63
CA PHE A 920 -35.43 31.85 15.76
C PHE A 920 -36.29 33.08 16.01
N ILE A 921 -36.05 33.74 17.14
CA ILE A 921 -36.14 35.19 17.11
C ILE A 921 -34.96 35.59 16.23
N GLU A 922 -35.23 35.94 14.97
CA GLU A 922 -34.24 36.52 14.09
C GLU A 922 -33.84 37.89 14.67
N VAL A 923 -32.84 37.87 15.55
CA VAL A 923 -32.22 39.09 16.04
C VAL A 923 -31.20 39.49 14.99
N ASP A 924 -31.42 40.65 14.38
CA ASP A 924 -30.44 41.27 13.49
C ASP A 924 -29.05 41.19 14.14
N LYS A 925 -28.10 40.58 13.43
CA LYS A 925 -26.73 40.38 13.92
C LYS A 925 -26.08 41.67 14.42
N SER A 926 -26.41 42.82 13.83
CA SER A 926 -25.91 44.12 14.29
C SER A 926 -26.36 44.50 15.71
N LYS A 927 -27.35 43.79 16.26
CA LYS A 927 -27.99 44.00 17.56
C LYS A 927 -27.80 42.82 18.53
N ALA A 928 -27.07 41.78 18.15
CA ALA A 928 -26.82 40.60 18.97
C ALA A 928 -25.32 40.40 19.19
N LEU A 929 -24.97 39.71 20.28
CA LEU A 929 -23.61 39.24 20.53
C LEU A 929 -23.57 37.74 20.27
N ASP A 930 -22.84 37.32 19.24
CA ASP A 930 -22.72 35.91 18.87
C ASP A 930 -21.51 35.28 19.59
N ILE A 931 -21.76 34.31 20.48
CA ILE A 931 -20.71 33.58 21.21
C ILE A 931 -20.77 32.10 20.84
N ALA A 932 -19.61 31.53 20.51
CA ALA A 932 -19.43 30.10 20.34
C ALA A 932 -18.38 29.56 21.33
N THR A 933 -18.52 28.28 21.67
CA THR A 933 -17.49 27.50 22.35
C THR A 933 -17.17 26.28 21.51
N TRP A 934 -15.89 25.98 21.32
CA TRP A 934 -15.48 24.93 20.40
C TRP A 934 -14.13 24.30 20.78
N ASN A 935 -14.18 23.03 21.17
CA ASN A 935 -12.99 22.19 21.23
C ASN A 935 -12.59 21.83 19.79
N ILE A 936 -11.44 22.32 19.33
CA ILE A 936 -10.96 22.15 17.95
C ILE A 936 -10.14 20.87 17.74
N GLU A 937 -10.13 20.00 18.75
CA GLU A 937 -9.64 18.62 18.76
C GLU A 937 -8.19 18.47 18.30
N TRP A 938 -7.26 18.64 19.24
CA TRP A 938 -5.81 18.56 19.02
C TRP A 938 -5.32 19.33 17.78
N PHE A 939 -5.60 20.64 17.72
CA PHE A 939 -5.29 21.44 16.55
C PHE A 939 -3.79 21.54 16.29
N GLY A 940 -3.36 20.98 15.15
CA GLY A 940 -1.97 20.85 14.73
C GLY A 940 -1.24 19.61 15.25
N ASP A 941 -1.97 18.60 15.75
CA ASP A 941 -1.39 17.30 16.09
C ASP A 941 -1.63 16.28 14.97
N GLU A 942 -0.57 15.86 14.28
CA GLU A 942 -0.68 14.89 13.18
C GLU A 942 -1.15 13.47 13.60
N SER A 943 -1.12 13.15 14.90
CA SER A 943 -1.48 11.84 15.44
C SER A 943 -2.88 11.80 16.06
N ASN A 944 -3.36 12.92 16.59
CA ASN A 944 -4.58 13.01 17.39
C ASN A 944 -5.68 13.87 16.74
N SER A 945 -5.36 14.65 15.70
CA SER A 945 -6.36 15.44 14.97
C SER A 945 -7.37 14.55 14.22
N PRO A 946 -8.56 15.09 13.84
CA PRO A 946 -9.55 14.36 13.04
C PRO A 946 -9.02 13.85 11.68
N SER A 947 -7.96 14.47 11.15
CA SER A 947 -7.29 14.09 9.92
C SER A 947 -6.02 13.26 10.15
N ALA A 948 -5.79 12.75 11.37
CA ALA A 948 -4.63 11.97 11.73
C ALA A 948 -4.40 10.77 10.79
N GLY A 949 -3.13 10.49 10.49
CA GLY A 949 -2.72 9.49 9.50
C GLY A 949 -2.72 9.98 8.05
N SER A 950 -3.25 11.18 7.77
CA SER A 950 -3.03 11.88 6.50
C SER A 950 -1.67 12.60 6.51
N PRO A 951 -0.87 12.53 5.42
CA PRO A 951 0.36 13.32 5.30
C PRO A 951 0.12 14.84 5.20
N ASN A 952 -1.14 15.28 5.08
CA ASN A 952 -1.56 16.69 5.06
C ASN A 952 -2.49 17.03 6.24
N SER A 953 -2.41 16.31 7.36
CA SER A 953 -3.35 16.46 8.47
C SER A 953 -3.53 17.93 8.88
N ASP A 954 -2.42 18.63 9.13
CA ASP A 954 -2.43 20.04 9.54
C ASP A 954 -3.11 20.97 8.54
N ALA A 955 -2.86 20.78 7.24
CA ALA A 955 -3.45 21.60 6.21
C ALA A 955 -4.97 21.37 6.11
N ILE A 956 -5.39 20.10 6.16
CA ILE A 956 -6.80 19.72 6.13
C ILE A 956 -7.54 20.30 7.34
N GLN A 957 -6.95 20.15 8.53
CA GLN A 957 -7.53 20.67 9.77
C GLN A 957 -7.59 22.20 9.74
N LYS A 958 -6.48 22.88 9.38
CA LYS A 958 -6.43 24.35 9.25
C LYS A 958 -7.53 24.88 8.34
N ASP A 959 -7.64 24.35 7.13
CA ASP A 959 -8.62 24.85 6.15
C ASP A 959 -10.06 24.54 6.56
N SER A 960 -10.30 23.39 7.18
CA SER A 960 -11.62 23.03 7.69
C SER A 960 -12.03 23.94 8.84
N VAL A 961 -11.11 24.20 9.78
CA VAL A 961 -11.37 25.06 10.94
C VAL A 961 -11.63 26.51 10.51
N LYS A 962 -10.82 27.02 9.58
CA LYS A 962 -11.02 28.34 8.97
C LYS A 962 -12.41 28.48 8.34
N LYS A 963 -12.85 27.49 7.57
CA LYS A 963 -14.19 27.48 6.95
C LYS A 963 -15.31 27.52 7.99
N VAL A 964 -15.17 26.77 9.08
CA VAL A 964 -16.16 26.78 10.18
C VAL A 964 -16.20 28.15 10.85
N ILE A 965 -15.05 28.78 11.14
CA ILE A 965 -15.01 30.13 11.73
C ILE A 965 -15.71 31.14 10.82
N GLN A 966 -15.46 31.09 9.51
CA GLN A 966 -16.11 31.98 8.54
C GLN A 966 -17.63 31.74 8.46
N ALA A 967 -18.06 30.48 8.50
CA ALA A 967 -19.47 30.12 8.45
C ALA A 967 -20.23 30.51 9.73
N LEU A 968 -19.61 30.28 10.90
CA LEU A 968 -20.15 30.72 12.19
C LEU A 968 -20.24 32.24 12.25
N ASN A 969 -19.21 32.93 11.76
CA ASN A 969 -19.09 34.39 11.78
C ASN A 969 -19.31 34.98 13.21
N ALA A 970 -19.04 34.22 14.28
CA ALA A 970 -19.34 34.64 15.64
C ALA A 970 -18.45 35.81 16.08
N ASP A 971 -18.91 36.62 17.04
CA ASP A 971 -18.10 37.71 17.59
C ASP A 971 -17.00 37.21 18.52
N ILE A 972 -17.27 36.12 19.24
CA ILE A 972 -16.34 35.47 20.18
C ILE A 972 -16.44 33.95 20.00
N ILE A 973 -15.29 33.28 19.93
CA ILE A 973 -15.18 31.82 19.92
C ILE A 973 -14.18 31.42 21.01
N ALA A 974 -14.66 30.79 22.08
CA ALA A 974 -13.81 30.18 23.09
C ALA A 974 -13.30 28.84 22.56
N VAL A 975 -11.99 28.69 22.39
CA VAL A 975 -11.37 27.51 21.77
C VAL A 975 -10.53 26.70 22.77
N GLN A 976 -10.54 25.37 22.63
CA GLN A 976 -9.77 24.43 23.45
C GLN A 976 -8.94 23.48 22.57
N GLU A 977 -7.87 22.92 23.13
CA GLU A 977 -6.97 21.94 22.47
C GLU A 977 -6.09 22.46 21.33
N ILE A 978 -5.64 23.72 21.42
CA ILE A 978 -4.62 24.24 20.51
C ILE A 978 -3.27 23.67 20.94
N VAL A 979 -2.56 22.99 20.03
CA VAL A 979 -1.19 22.50 20.31
C VAL A 979 -0.12 23.09 19.40
N ASP A 980 -0.46 23.43 18.15
CA ASP A 980 0.45 24.13 17.23
C ASP A 980 0.09 25.62 17.16
N ILE A 981 0.78 26.44 17.96
CA ILE A 981 0.57 27.88 18.00
C ILE A 981 0.97 28.56 16.67
N PRO A 982 2.11 28.24 16.03
CA PRO A 982 2.43 28.76 14.70
C PRO A 982 1.33 28.51 13.66
N LEU A 983 0.83 27.28 13.53
CA LEU A 983 -0.23 26.92 12.58
C LEU A 983 -1.55 27.65 12.91
N PHE A 984 -1.90 27.73 14.19
CA PHE A 984 -3.09 28.45 14.64
C PHE A 984 -2.98 29.95 14.34
N THR A 985 -1.80 30.53 14.54
CA THR A 985 -1.51 31.93 14.22
C THR A 985 -1.62 32.19 12.73
N GLU A 986 -1.06 31.30 11.89
CA GLU A 986 -1.18 31.36 10.44
C GLU A 986 -2.65 31.37 10.01
N MET A 987 -3.45 30.43 10.54
CA MET A 987 -4.89 30.33 10.25
C MET A 987 -5.65 31.62 10.58
N ILE A 988 -5.44 32.20 11.77
CA ILE A 988 -6.17 33.42 12.16
C ILE A 988 -5.70 34.63 11.36
N ASN A 989 -4.43 34.69 10.94
CA ASN A 989 -3.95 35.76 10.06
C ASN A 989 -4.60 35.74 8.67
N GLU A 990 -5.10 34.58 8.22
CA GLU A 990 -5.91 34.46 7.00
C GLU A 990 -7.36 34.96 7.18
N LEU A 991 -7.77 35.30 8.41
CA LEU A 991 -9.10 35.79 8.76
C LEU A 991 -9.03 37.28 9.19
N PRO A 992 -9.15 38.24 8.25
CA PRO A 992 -8.77 39.63 8.50
C PRO A 992 -9.58 40.33 9.60
N ASP A 993 -10.83 39.92 9.86
CA ASP A 993 -11.68 40.50 10.90
C ASP A 993 -11.44 39.93 12.29
N TYR A 994 -10.68 38.83 12.38
CA TYR A 994 -10.47 38.11 13.62
C TYR A 994 -9.10 38.39 14.23
N LYS A 995 -9.05 38.30 15.55
CA LYS A 995 -7.83 38.22 16.35
C LYS A 995 -7.97 37.06 17.32
N PHE A 996 -6.85 36.65 17.91
CA PHE A 996 -6.88 35.64 18.95
C PHE A 996 -5.99 36.01 20.14
N ILE A 997 -6.24 35.35 21.27
CA ILE A 997 -5.40 35.37 22.46
C ILE A 997 -5.43 33.99 23.11
N LEU A 998 -4.24 33.46 23.44
CA LEU A 998 -4.08 32.14 24.07
C LEU A 998 -3.62 32.28 25.52
N SER A 999 -4.03 31.32 26.34
CA SER A 999 -3.56 31.15 27.71
C SER A 999 -2.08 30.76 27.74
N THR A 1000 -1.36 31.32 28.71
CA THR A 1000 0.02 30.90 29.04
C THR A 1000 0.05 29.61 29.87
N ALA A 1001 -1.07 29.22 30.48
CA ALA A 1001 -1.20 27.94 31.16
C ALA A 1001 -1.59 26.83 30.18
N THR A 1002 -1.05 25.63 30.39
CA THR A 1002 -1.05 24.51 29.46
C THR A 1002 -1.25 23.18 30.16
N SER A 1003 -1.60 22.14 29.42
CA SER A 1003 -1.57 20.77 29.96
C SER A 1003 -0.14 20.36 30.25
N TYR A 1004 0.08 19.77 31.42
CA TYR A 1004 1.37 19.21 31.83
C TYR A 1004 2.52 20.21 31.69
N PRO A 1005 2.45 21.39 32.33
CA PRO A 1005 3.36 22.50 32.05
C PRO A 1005 4.84 22.15 32.30
N ASN A 1006 5.11 21.25 33.26
CA ASN A 1006 6.46 20.79 33.60
C ASN A 1006 6.89 19.49 32.89
N ASP A 1007 6.07 18.90 32.04
CA ASP A 1007 6.51 17.80 31.18
C ASP A 1007 7.40 18.37 30.06
N SER A 1008 8.48 17.66 29.73
CA SER A 1008 9.36 18.01 28.61
C SER A 1008 8.83 17.51 27.27
N LYS A 1009 7.80 16.67 27.28
CA LYS A 1009 7.15 16.14 26.08
C LYS A 1009 6.11 17.13 25.55
N GLU A 1010 6.24 17.46 24.28
CA GLU A 1010 5.21 18.11 23.45
C GLU A 1010 4.33 17.03 22.78
N PRO A 1011 3.10 17.36 22.33
CA PRO A 1011 2.46 18.68 22.39
C PRO A 1011 1.72 19.00 23.70
N LYS A 1012 1.67 20.29 24.06
CA LYS A 1012 0.86 20.81 25.18
C LYS A 1012 -0.36 21.58 24.68
N GLN A 1013 -1.51 21.31 25.28
CA GLN A 1013 -2.77 21.95 24.92
C GLN A 1013 -2.95 23.32 25.59
N HIS A 1014 -3.37 24.31 24.82
CA HIS A 1014 -3.72 25.66 25.24
C HIS A 1014 -5.24 25.90 25.17
N LEU A 1015 -5.71 26.83 26.01
CA LEU A 1015 -7.02 27.47 25.89
C LEU A 1015 -6.86 28.81 25.17
N GLY A 1016 -7.91 29.30 24.51
CA GLY A 1016 -7.85 30.61 23.89
C GLY A 1016 -9.20 31.21 23.55
N PHE A 1017 -9.15 32.42 23.01
CA PHE A 1017 -10.30 33.08 22.40
C PHE A 1017 -9.92 33.57 21.02
N ILE A 1018 -10.81 33.32 20.05
CA ILE A 1018 -10.84 34.02 18.76
C ILE A 1018 -11.95 35.06 18.86
N TYR A 1019 -11.73 36.29 18.38
CA TYR A 1019 -12.73 37.35 18.50
C TYR A 1019 -12.71 38.31 17.31
N ASN A 1020 -13.89 38.77 16.91
CA ASN A 1020 -14.05 39.78 15.87
C ASN A 1020 -13.60 41.15 16.43
N LYS A 1021 -12.55 41.71 15.82
CA LYS A 1021 -11.91 42.94 16.31
C LYS A 1021 -12.78 44.19 16.14
N ASN A 1022 -13.85 44.12 15.34
CA ASN A 1022 -14.78 45.21 15.13
C ASN A 1022 -15.83 45.28 16.25
N THR A 1023 -16.17 44.13 16.86
CA THR A 1023 -17.15 44.02 17.95
C THR A 1023 -16.48 44.02 19.33
N VAL A 1024 -15.31 43.38 19.43
CA VAL A 1024 -14.66 43.03 20.70
C VAL A 1024 -13.31 43.72 20.84
N SER A 1025 -13.14 44.44 21.94
CA SER A 1025 -11.87 45.08 22.33
C SER A 1025 -11.40 44.51 23.67
N VAL A 1026 -10.44 43.58 23.62
CA VAL A 1026 -9.82 42.97 24.81
C VAL A 1026 -8.99 44.00 25.55
N LYS A 1027 -9.24 44.16 26.85
CA LYS A 1027 -8.56 45.10 27.76
C LYS A 1027 -7.49 44.41 28.61
N ASP A 1028 -7.80 43.22 29.09
CA ASP A 1028 -6.94 42.44 29.97
C ASP A 1028 -7.18 40.95 29.77
N SER A 1029 -6.19 40.14 30.17
CA SER A 1029 -6.28 38.69 30.15
C SER A 1029 -5.58 38.10 31.37
N LYS A 1030 -6.17 37.06 31.96
CA LYS A 1030 -5.70 36.47 33.20
C LYS A 1030 -5.93 34.96 33.19
N VAL A 1031 -4.89 34.22 33.52
CA VAL A 1031 -5.06 32.81 33.91
C VAL A 1031 -5.53 32.78 35.36
N LEU A 1032 -6.71 32.22 35.59
CA LEU A 1032 -7.27 32.12 36.93
C LEU A 1032 -6.62 30.94 37.68
N LEU A 1033 -6.57 31.05 39.00
CA LEU A 1033 -6.08 29.99 39.90
C LEU A 1033 -4.58 29.66 39.76
N GLU A 1034 -3.78 30.44 39.02
CA GLU A 1034 -2.31 30.25 38.94
C GLU A 1034 -1.66 30.28 40.32
N SER A 1035 -2.12 31.14 41.22
CA SER A 1035 -1.55 31.32 42.56
C SER A 1035 -1.72 30.10 43.49
N ILE A 1036 -2.58 29.15 43.13
CA ILE A 1036 -2.85 27.96 43.95
C ILE A 1036 -2.45 26.64 43.25
N HIS A 1037 -2.05 26.69 41.97
CA HIS A 1037 -1.63 25.49 41.26
C HIS A 1037 -0.12 25.22 41.47
N PRO A 1038 0.28 24.00 41.90
CA PRO A 1038 1.66 23.69 42.28
C PRO A 1038 2.73 24.06 41.25
N TYR A 1039 2.44 23.94 39.95
CA TYR A 1039 3.41 24.27 38.90
C TYR A 1039 3.48 25.75 38.52
N TYR A 1040 2.50 26.56 38.90
CA TYR A 1040 2.47 28.00 38.58
C TYR A 1040 2.78 28.87 39.79
N ASN A 1041 2.60 28.36 41.01
CA ASN A 1041 2.86 29.09 42.25
C ASN A 1041 4.17 28.69 42.96
N GLY A 1042 5.13 28.11 42.25
CA GLY A 1042 6.44 27.76 42.81
C GLY A 1042 6.47 26.50 43.68
N GLY A 1043 5.52 25.58 43.49
CA GLY A 1043 5.48 24.27 44.16
C GLY A 1043 4.60 24.23 45.41
N ASP A 1044 3.86 25.29 45.73
CA ASP A 1044 3.06 25.35 46.95
C ASP A 1044 1.69 24.68 46.75
N GLU A 1045 1.54 23.50 47.32
CA GLU A 1045 0.30 22.73 47.29
C GLU A 1045 -0.54 22.84 48.57
N SER A 1046 -0.20 23.77 49.48
CA SER A 1046 -0.85 23.91 50.79
C SER A 1046 -2.30 24.42 50.69
N THR A 1047 -2.63 25.14 49.62
CA THR A 1047 -3.96 25.70 49.36
C THR A 1047 -4.95 24.68 48.80
N LEU A 1048 -4.47 23.57 48.23
CA LEU A 1048 -5.28 22.47 47.70
C LEU A 1048 -5.58 21.42 48.78
N VAL A 1049 -6.29 21.84 49.82
CA VAL A 1049 -6.68 20.98 50.95
C VAL A 1049 -7.75 19.98 50.50
N ASN A 1050 -7.54 18.69 50.80
CA ASN A 1050 -8.45 17.60 50.44
C ASN A 1050 -8.71 17.43 48.93
N TYR A 1051 -7.72 17.75 48.08
CA TYR A 1051 -7.84 17.45 46.65
C TYR A 1051 -8.09 15.93 46.45
N PRO A 1052 -9.05 15.50 45.59
CA PRO A 1052 -9.41 14.08 45.48
C PRO A 1052 -8.33 13.15 44.91
N SER A 1053 -7.18 13.68 44.51
CA SER A 1053 -6.02 12.91 44.03
C SER A 1053 -4.81 13.21 44.91
N ASN A 1054 -4.02 12.16 45.20
CA ASN A 1054 -2.73 12.29 45.88
C ASN A 1054 -1.73 13.14 45.08
N ASP A 1055 -1.85 13.11 43.76
CA ASP A 1055 -1.11 13.98 42.86
C ASP A 1055 -1.91 15.27 42.63
N LYS A 1056 -1.56 16.32 43.37
CA LYS A 1056 -2.18 17.66 43.30
C LYS A 1056 -1.73 18.46 42.08
N THR A 1057 -0.68 18.04 41.39
CA THR A 1057 -0.25 18.66 40.12
C THR A 1057 -1.28 18.43 39.01
N ARG A 1058 -2.23 17.52 39.25
CA ARG A 1058 -3.37 17.29 38.37
C ARG A 1058 -4.41 18.40 38.46
N PHE A 1059 -4.42 19.26 39.49
CA PHE A 1059 -5.44 20.29 39.70
C PHE A 1059 -5.76 21.05 38.40
N TYR A 1060 -7.06 21.18 38.10
CA TYR A 1060 -7.56 21.72 36.83
C TYR A 1060 -6.97 21.06 35.59
N ALA A 1061 -7.43 19.85 35.28
CA ALA A 1061 -7.09 19.12 34.06
C ALA A 1061 -5.57 19.04 33.77
N SER A 1062 -4.78 18.82 34.82
CA SER A 1062 -3.31 18.71 34.77
C SER A 1062 -2.60 20.02 34.37
N GLY A 1063 -3.07 21.16 34.91
CA GLY A 1063 -2.45 22.47 34.69
C GLY A 1063 -3.10 23.31 33.59
N ARG A 1064 -4.11 22.80 32.87
CA ARG A 1064 -4.95 23.60 31.96
C ARG A 1064 -5.92 24.46 32.78
N LEU A 1065 -5.40 25.50 33.39
CA LEU A 1065 -6.16 26.41 34.25
C LEU A 1065 -7.18 27.24 33.45
N PRO A 1066 -8.29 27.69 34.07
CA PRO A 1066 -9.26 28.57 33.43
C PRO A 1066 -8.61 29.85 32.93
N PHE A 1067 -8.97 30.26 31.72
CA PHE A 1067 -8.42 31.45 31.09
C PHE A 1067 -9.50 32.51 30.92
N MET A 1068 -9.28 33.70 31.47
CA MET A 1068 -10.23 34.79 31.42
C MET A 1068 -9.72 35.94 30.56
N ILE A 1069 -10.61 36.53 29.75
CA ILE A 1069 -10.40 37.85 29.14
C ILE A 1069 -11.43 38.84 29.66
N THR A 1070 -10.99 40.08 29.90
CA THR A 1070 -11.88 41.21 30.14
C THR A 1070 -11.95 42.04 28.86
N ALA A 1071 -13.13 42.23 28.30
CA ALA A 1071 -13.31 42.90 27.01
C ALA A 1071 -14.47 43.89 27.02
N ASN A 1072 -14.28 45.01 26.32
CA ASN A 1072 -15.36 45.88 25.91
C ASN A 1072 -16.02 45.31 24.66
N ILE A 1073 -17.32 45.04 24.73
CA ILE A 1073 -18.14 44.52 23.64
C ILE A 1073 -19.07 45.64 23.18
N THR A 1074 -19.06 45.95 21.88
CA THR A 1074 -19.87 47.02 21.29
C THR A 1074 -20.87 46.47 20.28
N ILE A 1075 -22.16 46.56 20.61
CA ILE A 1075 -23.28 46.10 19.77
C ILE A 1075 -24.26 47.25 19.59
N ASP A 1076 -24.71 47.51 18.36
CA ASP A 1076 -25.61 48.63 18.02
C ASP A 1076 -25.17 49.98 18.64
N GLY A 1077 -23.86 50.25 18.62
CA GLY A 1077 -23.26 51.45 19.22
C GLY A 1077 -23.20 51.50 20.75
N ASN A 1078 -23.69 50.47 21.45
CA ASN A 1078 -23.66 50.38 22.91
C ASN A 1078 -22.48 49.50 23.37
N THR A 1079 -21.60 50.07 24.19
CA THR A 1079 -20.44 49.34 24.75
C THR A 1079 -20.70 48.89 26.17
N LYS A 1080 -20.44 47.61 26.47
CA LYS A 1080 -20.43 47.04 27.83
C LYS A 1080 -19.19 46.19 28.06
N GLU A 1081 -18.71 46.16 29.30
CA GLU A 1081 -17.58 45.32 29.70
C GLU A 1081 -18.08 43.94 30.17
N PHE A 1082 -17.40 42.89 29.71
CA PHE A 1082 -17.64 41.50 30.06
C PHE A 1082 -16.34 40.80 30.45
N ASN A 1083 -16.46 39.82 31.36
CA ASN A 1083 -15.40 38.91 31.76
C ASN A 1083 -15.75 37.52 31.23
N LEU A 1084 -15.02 37.05 30.22
CA LEU A 1084 -15.28 35.79 29.55
C LEU A 1084 -14.27 34.78 30.05
N VAL A 1085 -14.73 33.69 30.66
CA VAL A 1085 -13.90 32.62 31.21
C VAL A 1085 -14.01 31.41 30.28
N ASN A 1086 -12.89 30.91 29.78
CA ASN A 1086 -12.80 29.68 29.00
C ASN A 1086 -12.18 28.56 29.86
N ILE A 1087 -12.80 27.38 29.82
CA ILE A 1087 -12.31 26.17 30.48
C ILE A 1087 -12.19 24.99 29.50
N HIS A 1088 -11.31 24.07 29.84
CA HIS A 1088 -11.37 22.70 29.33
C HIS A 1088 -11.24 21.77 30.52
N ALA A 1089 -12.39 21.36 31.04
CA ALA A 1089 -12.48 20.56 32.24
C ALA A 1089 -11.84 19.18 32.05
N ARG A 1090 -11.58 18.49 33.16
CA ARG A 1090 -10.96 17.17 33.13
C ARG A 1090 -11.87 16.17 32.42
N ALA A 1091 -11.36 15.37 31.49
CA ALA A 1091 -12.12 14.32 30.84
C ALA A 1091 -12.51 13.13 31.75
N ASN A 1092 -13.59 12.43 31.39
CA ASN A 1092 -14.06 11.21 32.05
C ASN A 1092 -13.08 10.03 31.84
N SER A 1093 -13.20 8.98 32.66
CA SER A 1093 -12.40 7.75 32.50
C SER A 1093 -13.22 6.51 32.81
N ARG A 1094 -13.13 5.50 31.94
CA ARG A 1094 -13.76 4.19 32.20
C ARG A 1094 -13.12 3.40 33.35
N LYS A 1095 -11.84 3.62 33.62
CA LYS A 1095 -11.09 2.85 34.65
C LYS A 1095 -11.20 3.47 36.03
N ASP A 1096 -11.55 4.75 36.12
CA ASP A 1096 -11.48 5.53 37.36
C ASP A 1096 -12.50 6.69 37.33
N ALA A 1097 -13.73 6.39 36.91
CA ALA A 1097 -14.77 7.38 36.65
C ALA A 1097 -15.07 8.24 37.89
N GLN A 1098 -15.19 7.61 39.06
CA GLN A 1098 -15.51 8.30 40.31
C GLN A 1098 -14.43 9.32 40.69
N ASN A 1099 -13.15 8.96 40.64
CA ASN A 1099 -12.09 9.90 40.97
C ASN A 1099 -12.04 11.08 39.99
N ARG A 1100 -12.23 10.82 38.68
CA ARG A 1100 -12.28 11.88 37.66
C ARG A 1100 -13.43 12.85 37.89
N TYR A 1101 -14.61 12.32 38.21
CA TYR A 1101 -15.79 13.09 38.59
C TYR A 1101 -15.51 13.95 39.84
N ASP A 1102 -14.97 13.35 40.90
CA ASP A 1102 -14.69 14.06 42.16
C ASP A 1102 -13.66 15.18 41.97
N MET A 1103 -12.58 14.92 41.22
CA MET A 1103 -11.59 15.96 40.89
C MET A 1103 -12.22 17.09 40.08
N ARG A 1104 -13.03 16.80 39.04
CA ARG A 1104 -13.68 17.84 38.24
C ARG A 1104 -14.60 18.67 39.11
N ARG A 1105 -15.45 18.04 39.93
CA ARG A 1105 -16.33 18.73 40.87
C ARG A 1105 -15.54 19.64 41.83
N TYR A 1106 -14.41 19.18 42.35
CA TYR A 1106 -13.53 20.00 43.18
C TYR A 1106 -12.97 21.19 42.40
N ASP A 1107 -12.42 20.96 41.20
CA ASP A 1107 -11.86 22.00 40.33
C ASP A 1107 -12.93 23.09 40.04
N ILE A 1108 -14.15 22.69 39.67
CA ILE A 1108 -15.27 23.58 39.37
C ILE A 1108 -15.76 24.35 40.62
N GLN A 1109 -15.81 23.70 41.79
CA GLN A 1109 -16.19 24.39 43.03
C GLN A 1109 -15.21 25.50 43.39
N ILE A 1110 -13.90 25.26 43.28
CA ILE A 1110 -12.87 26.28 43.54
C ILE A 1110 -12.98 27.44 42.54
N LEU A 1111 -13.28 27.16 41.27
CA LEU A 1111 -13.55 28.22 40.30
C LEU A 1111 -14.77 29.05 40.72
N LYS A 1112 -15.90 28.42 41.09
CA LYS A 1112 -17.10 29.14 41.53
C LYS A 1112 -16.79 30.03 42.73
N ASP A 1113 -16.19 29.48 43.78
CA ASP A 1113 -15.87 30.23 45.00
C ASP A 1113 -14.98 31.45 44.68
N SER A 1114 -14.03 31.29 43.74
CA SER A 1114 -13.17 32.38 43.29
C SER A 1114 -13.94 33.45 42.50
N LEU A 1115 -14.90 33.05 41.66
CA LEU A 1115 -15.74 33.98 40.89
C LEU A 1115 -16.70 34.74 41.81
N ASP A 1116 -17.40 34.04 42.71
CA ASP A 1116 -18.28 34.64 43.72
C ASP A 1116 -17.53 35.66 44.59
N THR A 1117 -16.30 35.32 45.00
CA THR A 1117 -15.53 36.20 45.90
C THR A 1117 -14.97 37.42 45.18
N SER A 1118 -14.43 37.24 43.97
CA SER A 1118 -13.60 38.27 43.31
C SER A 1118 -14.34 39.03 42.21
N TYR A 1119 -15.49 38.54 41.76
CA TYR A 1119 -16.19 39.04 40.57
C TYR A 1119 -17.73 39.06 40.72
N ALA A 1120 -18.29 38.99 41.93
CA ALA A 1120 -19.73 39.00 42.17
C ALA A 1120 -20.50 40.17 41.53
N ASP A 1121 -19.85 41.33 41.31
CA ASP A 1121 -20.46 42.53 40.74
C ASP A 1121 -20.17 42.69 39.23
N LYS A 1122 -19.56 41.69 38.59
CA LYS A 1122 -19.12 41.76 37.19
C LYS A 1122 -19.99 40.91 36.27
N ASN A 1123 -20.13 41.35 35.02
CA ASN A 1123 -20.73 40.51 33.98
C ASN A 1123 -19.74 39.39 33.64
N ILE A 1124 -20.07 38.16 34.03
CA ILE A 1124 -19.28 36.96 33.73
C ILE A 1124 -20.02 36.07 32.74
N VAL A 1125 -19.28 35.49 31.81
CA VAL A 1125 -19.75 34.39 30.97
C VAL A 1125 -18.75 33.25 31.09
N LEU A 1126 -19.20 32.07 31.52
CA LEU A 1126 -18.40 30.85 31.60
C LEU A 1126 -18.63 30.02 30.33
N LEU A 1127 -17.56 29.74 29.61
CA LEU A 1127 -17.52 29.09 28.30
C LEU A 1127 -16.53 27.92 28.37
N GLY A 1128 -16.66 26.95 27.47
CA GLY A 1128 -15.64 25.94 27.30
C GLY A 1128 -16.16 24.53 27.06
N ASP A 1129 -15.24 23.58 27.10
CA ASP A 1129 -15.53 22.15 27.12
C ASP A 1129 -15.67 21.70 28.58
N TYR A 1130 -16.90 21.36 28.97
CA TYR A 1130 -17.25 21.03 30.34
C TYR A 1130 -16.97 19.55 30.69
N ASN A 1131 -16.79 18.69 29.68
CA ASN A 1131 -16.66 17.24 29.82
C ASN A 1131 -17.76 16.56 30.68
N ASP A 1132 -18.85 17.27 30.94
CA ASP A 1132 -20.03 16.87 31.68
C ASP A 1132 -21.24 17.58 31.07
N ASP A 1133 -22.44 17.06 31.28
CA ASP A 1133 -23.64 17.85 31.04
C ASP A 1133 -23.87 18.81 32.21
N VAL A 1134 -24.61 19.89 31.97
CA VAL A 1134 -25.02 20.80 33.02
C VAL A 1134 -26.13 20.18 33.87
N ASP A 1135 -27.13 19.51 33.31
CA ASP A 1135 -28.27 18.98 34.07
C ASP A 1135 -28.02 17.60 34.72
N GLU A 1136 -27.34 16.70 34.03
CA GLU A 1136 -27.01 15.34 34.50
C GLU A 1136 -25.54 14.99 34.22
N THR A 1137 -24.87 14.27 35.12
CA THR A 1137 -23.50 13.86 34.82
C THR A 1137 -23.44 12.77 33.74
N VAL A 1138 -22.52 12.94 32.78
CA VAL A 1138 -22.24 11.93 31.74
C VAL A 1138 -21.10 10.98 32.17
N ALA A 1139 -20.59 11.14 33.40
CA ALA A 1139 -19.60 10.24 33.97
C ALA A 1139 -20.24 8.90 34.38
N ASP A 1140 -19.50 7.80 34.20
CA ASP A 1140 -19.93 6.45 34.59
C ASP A 1140 -19.80 6.26 36.11
N VAL A 1141 -20.62 6.98 36.87
CA VAL A 1141 -20.65 7.02 38.33
C VAL A 1141 -22.06 6.76 38.85
N THR A 1142 -22.19 6.50 40.15
CA THR A 1142 -23.50 6.22 40.77
C THR A 1142 -24.37 7.46 40.99
N SER A 1143 -23.79 8.66 40.86
CA SER A 1143 -24.48 9.94 40.99
C SER A 1143 -25.07 10.36 39.65
N THR A 1144 -26.25 10.98 39.66
CA THR A 1144 -26.80 11.69 38.49
C THR A 1144 -26.46 13.19 38.51
N LYS A 1145 -25.98 13.73 39.64
CA LYS A 1145 -25.70 15.17 39.75
C LYS A 1145 -24.52 15.58 38.86
N SER A 1146 -24.69 16.61 38.05
CA SER A 1146 -23.59 17.27 37.33
C SER A 1146 -22.49 17.78 38.27
N THR A 1147 -21.25 17.81 37.78
CA THR A 1147 -20.13 18.48 38.45
C THR A 1147 -20.30 20.01 38.52
N TYR A 1148 -21.24 20.58 37.76
CA TYR A 1148 -21.61 22.00 37.75
C TYR A 1148 -22.80 22.33 38.64
N ASN A 1149 -23.31 21.36 39.40
CA ASN A 1149 -24.50 21.51 40.24
C ASN A 1149 -24.46 22.72 41.20
N SER A 1150 -23.28 23.17 41.63
CA SER A 1150 -23.16 24.38 42.47
C SER A 1150 -23.50 25.68 41.73
N PHE A 1151 -23.29 25.77 40.42
CA PHE A 1151 -23.76 26.89 39.60
C PHE A 1151 -25.27 26.80 39.35
N ILE A 1152 -25.81 25.59 39.21
CA ILE A 1152 -27.22 25.34 38.86
C ILE A 1152 -28.15 25.61 40.04
N GLU A 1153 -27.73 25.19 41.24
CA GLU A 1153 -28.47 25.47 42.47
C GLU A 1153 -28.45 26.96 42.83
N ASP A 1154 -27.56 27.76 42.23
CA ASP A 1154 -27.41 29.21 42.43
C ASP A 1154 -28.03 30.02 41.28
N SER A 1155 -29.33 29.80 41.04
CA SER A 1155 -30.08 30.52 40.00
C SER A 1155 -30.28 32.01 40.29
N GLU A 1156 -29.93 32.48 41.48
CA GLU A 1156 -29.98 33.90 41.84
C GLU A 1156 -28.83 34.67 41.18
N ASN A 1157 -27.65 34.05 41.10
CA ASN A 1157 -26.44 34.70 40.56
C ASN A 1157 -26.03 34.19 39.18
N TYR A 1158 -26.42 32.96 38.81
CA TYR A 1158 -26.02 32.33 37.54
C TYR A 1158 -27.23 31.92 36.70
N ASN A 1159 -27.11 32.13 35.39
CA ASN A 1159 -28.09 31.68 34.40
C ASN A 1159 -27.45 30.66 33.46
N ILE A 1160 -28.10 29.51 33.29
CA ILE A 1160 -27.59 28.39 32.49
C ILE A 1160 -28.22 28.43 31.10
N VAL A 1161 -27.53 29.12 30.18
CA VAL A 1161 -28.01 29.35 28.81
C VAL A 1161 -28.00 28.07 27.97
N SER A 1162 -27.14 27.11 28.29
CA SER A 1162 -27.01 25.83 27.56
C SER A 1162 -27.96 24.75 28.05
N SER A 1163 -28.82 25.00 29.04
CA SER A 1163 -29.75 23.98 29.58
C SER A 1163 -30.65 23.38 28.50
N SER A 1164 -31.07 24.18 27.52
CA SER A 1164 -31.86 23.70 26.38
C SER A 1164 -31.10 22.81 25.39
N LEU A 1165 -29.79 22.65 25.54
CA LEU A 1165 -29.01 21.66 24.77
C LEU A 1165 -29.01 20.29 25.46
N SER A 1166 -29.42 20.24 26.72
CA SER A 1166 -29.51 19.04 27.54
C SER A 1166 -30.95 18.48 27.58
N ASP A 1167 -31.96 19.37 27.49
CA ASP A 1167 -33.39 19.03 27.31
C ASP A 1167 -33.71 18.45 25.92
#